data_AF-C6XPE0-F1
#
_entry.id   AF-C6XPE0-F1
#
_cell.length_a   1.000
_cell.length_b   1.000
_cell.length_c   1.000
_cell.angle_alpha   90.00
_cell.angle_beta   90.00
_cell.angle_gamma   90.00
#
_symmetry.space_group_name_H-M   'P 1'
#
loop_
_entity.id
_entity.type
_entity.pdbx_description
1 polymer ?
#
loop_
_entity_poly.entity_id
_entity_poly.type
_entity_poly.pdbx_seq_one_letter_code
_entity_poly.pdbx_strand_id
1 'polypeptide(L)'
;MNLGSVFFAQPLALLGLLALPVILWLLRATPPEPKRVVLPSLSLLDDVDQIEETPAKTPWWILALRFATAALAIIGFSQPLLQSPQSNTQNMQSALIIVDNGWTSTEQWNDIKQTILSSSDAISDNGGSIHLAFTAPSTLTSDINQALGVDEVRKRLQIEKPAPWNPDHNALLDRIEKSSLNPSKIIWLSDGLEHNGSQAFNSYLEKSSAVEIYKFAPRSAYAITNAETSSNGANVYLKRLASETAIETRVIAESESGLSLASAIATFTPNTTQAVAEFSIPSAILNQIARFRVLGSASAGQVWLWDDSAATPSVALADPVPSDQPLLEEFYYIRKALSPHAQMMEGELSQMLSRSPDAIILGDRSLIGYPHLTELEDWIEEGGALIRFAGPKLAAAESHTLTPSPLRSATRALGGALAWEEPQSIAPFIATKGFADIKTPADSILVRRQVLAQPSPELAAYTWAKLADGTPLVTARSYGKGLIVLFHVTATPEWSDLPYDGAFVSMLRRAAASGNGKRNTQSVSTGTLAPFRLVDAFGQLKLPSGNLEPLSAEAFSITTPSPLSPPGLYQGPQGSRAINAGAFAAEELQSLASNAVVFDEALSQKRRGLGGVFLMAAFGLLFLDLVVALLISGRFRRFSKSASFALILFMGASVFVDQPSQAQTEAAPKAPISKKQKEAALQMRFAYVETNNPALNMQLAAGLRGLNLELFRRTSVEPATPHSVKLGIDALDLYPMIYFAPERDATALTVEQIDALNSYLRNGGSLVIDTRDAIPGQAVSARLKNIIQGLDVPPLQPTPNEHVLSRSFYLLNNFPGRLASGQVWIEAQNSASTSSGGDRVSRIYIGASDWIGAWAIDDNNRPLNSMDGQESRREIAYRFGINLIMCILTGNYKEDQVHIPALLERLDAENANEPNSKPTRERTIIPSPSTGNPQNLDEFFDSMRRKRDQQGLDTQE
;
A
#
# COMPACT_ATOMS: atom_id res chain seq x y z
N MET A 1 18.10 18.81 60.72
CA MET A 1 18.50 19.99 61.55
C MET A 1 18.14 21.23 60.76
N ASN A 2 17.51 22.23 61.38
CA ASN A 2 17.00 23.42 60.69
C ASN A 2 17.85 24.64 61.02
N LEU A 3 18.29 25.37 60.01
CA LEU A 3 18.90 26.69 60.13
C LEU A 3 18.12 27.66 59.24
N GLY A 4 17.24 28.46 59.85
CA GLY A 4 16.39 29.40 59.11
C GLY A 4 15.50 28.69 58.08
N SER A 5 15.56 29.12 56.82
CA SER A 5 14.82 28.54 55.69
C SER A 5 15.44 27.29 55.08
N VAL A 6 16.56 26.80 55.64
CA VAL A 6 17.31 25.65 55.13
C VAL A 6 17.23 24.47 56.09
N PHE A 7 16.76 23.34 55.58
CA PHE A 7 16.69 22.04 56.24
C PHE A 7 17.84 21.15 55.76
N PHE A 8 18.59 20.53 56.68
CA PHE A 8 19.63 19.53 56.35
C PHE A 8 19.10 18.12 56.58
N ALA A 9 19.03 17.31 55.52
CA ALA A 9 18.59 15.91 55.59
C ALA A 9 19.62 15.00 56.27
N GLN A 10 20.92 15.28 56.10
CA GLN A 10 22.00 14.53 56.75
C GLN A 10 22.89 15.45 57.58
N PRO A 11 22.41 15.92 58.75
CA PRO A 11 23.11 16.93 59.53
C PRO A 11 24.46 16.47 60.09
N LEU A 12 24.65 15.16 60.30
CA LEU A 12 25.92 14.60 60.77
C LEU A 12 27.07 14.78 59.76
N ALA A 13 26.78 14.89 58.47
CA ALA A 13 27.80 15.15 57.45
C ALA A 13 28.52 16.50 57.68
N LEU A 14 27.86 17.48 58.29
CA LEU A 14 28.46 18.79 58.61
C LEU A 14 29.61 18.67 59.62
N LEU A 15 29.68 17.60 60.41
CA LEU A 15 30.83 17.33 61.28
C LEU A 15 32.12 17.15 60.48
N GLY A 16 32.04 16.79 59.20
CA GLY A 16 33.20 16.73 58.29
C GLY A 16 33.93 18.07 58.15
N LEU A 17 33.26 19.21 58.37
CA LEU A 17 33.91 20.53 58.35
C LEU A 17 34.98 20.65 59.46
N LEU A 18 34.86 19.90 60.57
CA LEU A 18 35.86 19.87 61.63
C LEU A 18 37.15 19.15 61.22
N ALA A 19 37.14 18.33 60.16
CA ALA A 19 38.32 17.64 59.64
C ALA A 19 39.18 18.52 58.71
N LEU A 20 38.65 19.65 58.24
CA LEU A 20 39.33 20.55 57.32
C LEU A 20 40.71 21.08 57.81
N PRO A 21 40.91 21.44 59.10
CA PRO A 21 42.23 21.82 59.62
C PRO A 21 43.26 20.69 59.58
N VAL A 22 42.81 19.44 59.76
CA VAL A 22 43.68 18.25 59.69
C VAL A 22 44.11 17.99 58.24
N ILE A 23 43.20 18.17 57.29
CA ILE A 23 43.50 18.10 55.85
C ILE A 23 44.54 19.17 55.46
N LEU A 24 44.42 20.38 56.01
CA LEU A 24 45.38 21.47 55.79
C LEU A 24 46.78 21.14 56.36
N TRP A 25 46.84 20.47 57.52
CA TRP A 25 48.09 19.98 58.09
C TRP A 25 48.73 18.88 57.22
N LEU A 26 47.94 17.92 56.74
CA LEU A 26 48.41 16.83 55.88
C LEU A 26 48.93 17.33 54.52
N LEU A 27 48.24 18.29 53.91
CA LEU A 27 48.65 18.90 52.62
C LEU A 27 49.91 19.75 52.72
N ARG A 28 50.35 20.11 53.93
CA ARG A 28 51.57 20.90 54.17
C ARG A 28 52.82 20.03 54.41
N ALA A 29 52.65 18.71 54.54
CA ALA A 29 53.74 17.76 54.70
C ALA A 29 54.45 17.52 53.35
N THR A 30 55.38 18.40 53.02
CA THR A 30 56.35 18.18 51.93
C THR A 30 57.57 17.39 52.47
N PRO A 31 58.21 16.54 51.64
CA PRO A 31 59.35 15.72 52.09
C PRO A 31 60.53 16.60 52.56
N PRO A 32 61.32 16.14 53.55
CA PRO A 32 62.45 16.91 54.09
C PRO A 32 63.48 17.24 53.01
N GLU A 33 64.19 18.37 53.17
CA GLU A 33 65.20 18.86 52.23
C GLU A 33 66.18 17.74 51.82
N PRO A 34 66.48 17.59 50.52
CA PRO A 34 67.49 16.64 50.06
C PRO A 34 68.86 17.02 50.65
N LYS A 35 69.51 16.07 51.32
CA LYS A 35 70.86 16.25 51.87
C LYS A 35 71.86 16.52 50.75
N ARG A 36 72.50 17.68 50.77
CA ARG A 36 73.56 18.03 49.81
C ARG A 36 74.83 17.25 50.16
N VAL A 37 75.32 16.45 49.22
CA VAL A 37 76.60 15.75 49.33
C VAL A 37 77.56 16.33 48.29
N VAL A 38 78.73 16.76 48.72
CA VAL A 38 79.77 17.30 47.83
C VAL A 38 80.53 16.12 47.22
N LEU A 39 80.31 15.87 45.93
CA LEU A 39 81.04 14.85 45.16
C LEU A 39 82.16 15.54 44.36
N PRO A 40 83.45 15.27 44.62
CA PRO A 40 84.58 15.99 44.02
C PRO A 40 84.79 15.81 42.50
N SER A 41 84.08 14.87 41.86
CA SER A 41 84.36 14.44 40.48
C SER A 41 83.48 15.07 39.40
N LEU A 42 82.91 16.26 39.64
CA LEU A 42 81.88 16.86 38.77
C LEU A 42 82.34 18.03 37.88
N SER A 43 83.62 18.37 37.80
CA SER A 43 84.13 19.42 36.87
C SER A 43 83.95 19.10 35.38
N LEU A 44 83.39 17.94 35.04
CA LEU A 44 83.02 17.52 33.69
C LEU A 44 81.57 17.87 33.30
N LEU A 45 80.79 18.47 34.20
CA LEU A 45 79.37 18.78 34.00
C LEU A 45 79.05 20.28 34.10
N ASP A 46 80.06 21.16 34.05
CA ASP A 46 79.87 22.63 34.13
C ASP A 46 79.04 23.22 32.95
N ASP A 47 78.87 22.47 31.85
CA ASP A 47 78.06 22.86 30.68
C ASP A 47 76.63 22.29 30.68
N VAL A 48 76.14 21.72 31.79
CA VAL A 48 74.76 21.25 31.89
C VAL A 48 73.88 22.33 32.55
N ASP A 49 72.97 22.92 31.76
CA ASP A 49 71.92 23.80 32.27
C ASP A 49 71.16 23.13 33.42
N GLN A 50 71.11 23.82 34.56
CA GLN A 50 70.35 23.37 35.73
C GLN A 50 68.87 23.23 35.37
N ILE A 51 68.35 22.00 35.43
CA ILE A 51 66.91 21.74 35.33
C ILE A 51 66.25 22.39 36.55
N GLU A 52 65.34 23.35 36.29
CA GLU A 52 64.57 24.12 37.28
C GLU A 52 64.15 23.27 38.50
N GLU A 53 64.56 23.74 39.68
CA GLU A 53 64.17 23.17 40.97
C GLU A 53 62.65 23.21 41.15
N THR A 54 62.06 22.09 41.60
CA THR A 54 60.65 22.05 42.02
C THR A 54 60.40 23.06 43.15
N PRO A 55 59.39 23.95 43.05
CA PRO A 55 59.11 24.96 44.06
C PRO A 55 58.84 24.32 45.43
N ALA A 56 59.56 24.78 46.45
CA ALA A 56 59.53 24.22 47.81
C ALA A 56 58.23 24.46 48.61
N LYS A 57 57.25 25.21 48.07
CA LYS A 57 55.99 25.53 48.77
C LYS A 57 54.80 25.61 47.81
N THR A 58 53.71 24.94 48.15
CA THR A 58 52.40 25.12 47.50
C THR A 58 51.92 26.55 47.71
N PRO A 59 51.58 27.31 46.65
CA PRO A 59 51.00 28.64 46.78
C PRO A 59 49.74 28.63 47.65
N TRP A 60 49.61 29.59 48.58
CA TRP A 60 48.53 29.62 49.56
C TRP A 60 47.13 29.70 48.92
N TRP A 61 47.00 30.30 47.73
CA TRP A 61 45.75 30.42 47.00
C TRP A 61 45.27 29.07 46.44
N ILE A 62 46.17 28.15 46.07
CA ILE A 62 45.83 26.77 45.69
C ILE A 62 45.27 26.02 46.91
N LEU A 63 45.89 26.27 48.07
CA LEU A 63 45.46 25.68 49.33
C LEU A 63 44.05 26.19 49.73
N ALA A 64 43.77 27.48 49.54
CA ALA A 64 42.45 28.07 49.73
C ALA A 64 41.39 27.47 48.79
N LEU A 65 41.73 27.27 47.51
CA LEU A 65 40.84 26.66 46.53
C LEU A 65 40.48 25.21 46.88
N ARG A 66 41.46 24.41 47.31
CA ARG A 66 41.22 23.03 47.77
C ARG A 66 40.35 22.97 49.01
N PHE A 67 40.52 23.91 49.93
CA PHE A 67 39.72 24.01 51.14
C PHE A 67 38.26 24.38 50.81
N ALA A 68 38.04 25.34 49.91
CA ALA A 68 36.71 25.70 49.42
C ALA A 68 36.03 24.51 48.72
N THR A 69 36.76 23.76 47.91
CA THR A 69 36.27 22.55 47.24
C THR A 69 35.78 21.50 48.24
N ALA A 70 36.60 21.20 49.26
CA ALA A 70 36.24 20.25 50.31
C ALA A 70 35.04 20.71 51.14
N ALA A 71 34.97 22.00 51.50
CA ALA A 71 33.85 22.57 52.24
C ALA A 71 32.53 22.48 51.44
N LEU A 72 32.56 22.83 50.14
CA LEU A 72 31.41 22.72 49.25
C LEU A 72 30.96 21.27 49.06
N ALA A 73 31.90 20.32 48.97
CA ALA A 73 31.57 18.91 48.91
C ALA A 73 30.88 18.42 50.19
N ILE A 74 31.40 18.78 51.37
CA ILE A 74 30.80 18.42 52.67
C ILE A 74 29.39 19.03 52.82
N ILE A 75 29.21 20.30 52.44
CA ILE A 75 27.89 20.95 52.43
C ILE A 75 26.97 20.24 51.43
N GLY A 76 27.46 19.88 50.25
CA GLY A 76 26.71 19.12 49.25
C GLY A 76 26.21 17.77 49.77
N PHE A 77 27.07 17.00 50.44
CA PHE A 77 26.73 15.72 51.06
C PHE A 77 25.76 15.84 52.25
N SER A 78 25.70 16.99 52.92
CA SER A 78 24.72 17.24 53.99
C SER A 78 23.28 17.41 53.49
N GLN A 79 23.08 17.45 52.16
CA GLN A 79 21.79 17.59 51.48
C GLN A 79 20.95 18.78 52.00
N PRO A 80 21.37 20.03 51.79
CA PRO A 80 20.59 21.22 52.11
C PRO A 80 19.34 21.33 51.22
N LEU A 81 18.19 21.56 51.85
CA LEU A 81 16.86 21.65 51.24
C LEU A 81 16.20 22.98 51.65
N LEU A 82 15.58 23.69 50.71
CA LEU A 82 14.78 24.90 50.99
C LEU A 82 13.36 24.52 51.45
N GLN A 83 12.89 25.15 52.52
CA GLN A 83 11.54 24.96 53.07
C GLN A 83 10.52 25.85 52.34
N SER A 84 9.37 25.31 51.92
CA SER A 84 8.27 26.08 51.33
C SER A 84 7.41 26.75 52.42
N PRO A 85 6.76 27.91 52.13
CA PRO A 85 5.83 28.52 53.07
C PRO A 85 4.63 27.58 53.27
N GLN A 86 4.32 27.23 54.52
CA GLN A 86 3.11 26.50 54.86
C GLN A 86 1.90 27.41 54.65
N SER A 87 0.93 26.97 53.84
CA SER A 87 -0.44 27.50 53.91
C SER A 87 -0.99 27.18 55.29
N ASN A 88 -1.46 28.20 56.01
CA ASN A 88 -2.02 28.10 57.35
C ASN A 88 -3.18 27.09 57.37
N THR A 89 -2.95 25.86 57.85
CA THR A 89 -3.99 24.84 58.04
C THR A 89 -4.14 24.52 59.53
N GLN A 90 -4.88 25.35 60.25
CA GLN A 90 -5.43 24.97 61.55
C GLN A 90 -6.81 24.33 61.34
N ASN A 91 -7.05 23.18 61.99
CA ASN A 91 -8.27 22.34 61.95
C ASN A 91 -8.50 21.51 60.66
N MET A 92 -7.67 20.49 60.41
CA MET A 92 -7.96 19.44 59.41
C MET A 92 -8.50 18.18 60.10
N GLN A 93 -9.83 18.05 60.24
CA GLN A 93 -10.44 16.84 60.84
C GLN A 93 -10.69 15.73 59.81
N SER A 94 -11.05 16.09 58.57
CA SER A 94 -11.28 15.15 57.47
C SER A 94 -11.04 15.81 56.11
N ALA A 95 -10.36 15.13 55.18
CA ALA A 95 -10.10 15.64 53.84
C ALA A 95 -10.49 14.63 52.75
N LEU A 96 -11.15 15.12 51.70
CA LEU A 96 -11.50 14.33 50.52
C LEU A 96 -10.55 14.68 49.36
N ILE A 97 -9.82 13.69 48.87
CA ILE A 97 -8.95 13.79 47.70
C ILE A 97 -9.71 13.23 46.49
N ILE A 98 -9.97 14.08 45.51
CA ILE A 98 -10.61 13.73 44.24
C ILE A 98 -9.54 13.73 43.16
N VAL A 99 -9.51 12.69 42.33
CA VAL A 99 -8.49 12.50 41.30
C VAL A 99 -9.15 12.27 39.94
N ASP A 100 -8.82 13.12 38.97
CA ASP A 100 -9.08 12.84 37.57
C ASP A 100 -8.14 11.73 37.09
N ASN A 101 -8.67 10.53 36.90
CA ASN A 101 -7.91 9.32 36.54
C ASN A 101 -8.26 8.78 35.15
N GLY A 102 -8.70 9.62 34.23
CA GLY A 102 -8.88 9.25 32.81
C GLY A 102 -7.56 9.17 32.03
N TRP A 103 -7.66 8.89 30.73
CA TRP A 103 -6.46 8.76 29.87
C TRP A 103 -5.71 10.08 29.71
N THR A 104 -6.37 11.21 29.93
CA THR A 104 -5.81 12.57 29.92
C THR A 104 -4.76 12.80 31.00
N SER A 105 -4.87 12.10 32.14
CA SER A 105 -3.96 12.21 33.29
C SER A 105 -2.72 11.30 33.22
N THR A 106 -2.58 10.50 32.15
CA THR A 106 -1.57 9.42 32.06
C THR A 106 -0.13 9.92 32.02
N GLU A 107 0.15 10.97 31.25
CA GLU A 107 1.49 11.56 31.11
C GLU A 107 2.04 12.03 32.47
N GLN A 108 1.16 12.57 33.32
CA GLN A 108 1.51 13.19 34.61
C GLN A 108 1.11 12.32 35.81
N TRP A 109 0.77 11.04 35.58
CA TRP A 109 0.26 10.16 36.62
C TRP A 109 1.22 9.99 37.81
N ASN A 110 2.53 9.99 37.54
CA ASN A 110 3.54 9.92 38.60
C ASN A 110 3.51 11.17 39.49
N ASP A 111 3.34 12.36 38.90
CA ASP A 111 3.27 13.63 39.63
C ASP A 111 1.96 13.71 40.44
N ILE A 112 0.86 13.21 39.88
CA ILE A 112 -0.43 13.05 40.58
C ILE A 112 -0.26 12.14 41.80
N LYS A 113 0.36 10.96 41.65
CA LYS A 113 0.61 10.04 42.79
C LYS A 113 1.44 10.68 43.88
N GLN A 114 2.51 11.40 43.51
CA GLN A 114 3.36 12.09 44.49
C GLN A 114 2.60 13.17 45.24
N THR A 115 1.74 13.92 44.54
CA THR A 115 0.89 14.97 45.13
C THR A 115 -0.15 14.39 46.08
N ILE A 116 -0.76 13.26 45.74
CA ILE A 116 -1.69 12.55 46.65
C ILE A 116 -0.95 12.11 47.91
N LEU A 117 0.24 11.53 47.77
CA LEU A 117 1.04 11.06 48.92
C LEU A 117 1.49 12.22 49.81
N SER A 118 2.02 13.31 49.24
CA SER A 118 2.45 14.47 50.03
C SER A 118 1.28 15.15 50.75
N SER A 119 0.13 15.27 50.09
CA SER A 119 -1.09 15.79 50.70
C SER A 119 -1.60 14.87 51.80
N SER A 120 -1.56 13.55 51.57
CA SER A 120 -1.96 12.53 52.57
C SER A 120 -1.07 12.56 53.80
N ASP A 121 0.26 12.67 53.63
CA ASP A 121 1.22 12.81 54.72
C ASP A 121 0.92 14.08 55.53
N ALA A 122 0.69 15.22 54.86
CA ALA A 122 0.35 16.48 55.51
C ALA A 122 -0.99 16.45 56.29
N ILE A 123 -1.99 15.74 55.77
CA ILE A 123 -3.28 15.55 56.46
C ILE A 123 -3.09 14.66 57.70
N SER A 124 -2.32 13.58 57.56
CA SER A 124 -2.06 12.63 58.64
C SER A 124 -1.22 13.24 59.76
N ASP A 125 -0.20 14.05 59.44
CA ASP A 125 0.64 14.76 60.42
C ASP A 125 -0.19 15.72 61.29
N ASN A 126 -1.30 16.23 60.76
CA ASN A 126 -2.25 17.10 61.47
C ASN A 126 -3.41 16.33 62.13
N GLY A 127 -3.41 15.00 62.08
CA GLY A 127 -4.41 14.14 62.73
C GLY A 127 -5.76 14.02 62.01
N GLY A 128 -5.85 14.36 60.73
CA GLY A 128 -7.09 14.27 59.94
C GLY A 128 -7.31 12.92 59.26
N SER A 129 -8.57 12.57 58.95
CA SER A 129 -8.92 11.39 58.15
C SER A 129 -8.83 11.65 56.64
N ILE A 130 -8.40 10.65 55.86
CA ILE A 130 -8.22 10.77 54.40
C ILE A 130 -9.30 9.95 53.68
N HIS A 131 -9.98 10.56 52.72
CA HIS A 131 -10.93 9.91 51.82
C HIS A 131 -10.44 10.06 50.38
N LEU A 132 -10.58 9.02 49.55
CA LEU A 132 -10.08 9.00 48.17
C LEU A 132 -11.17 8.64 47.18
N ALA A 133 -11.38 9.48 46.18
CA ALA A 133 -12.34 9.29 45.11
C ALA A 133 -11.69 9.50 43.73
N PHE A 134 -12.14 8.69 42.77
CA PHE A 134 -11.71 8.70 41.38
C PHE A 134 -12.90 9.06 40.48
N THR A 135 -12.67 9.87 39.45
CA THR A 135 -13.74 10.37 38.57
C THR A 135 -14.05 9.45 37.40
N ALA A 136 -13.11 8.62 36.94
CA ALA A 136 -13.38 7.66 35.88
C ALA A 136 -14.30 6.54 36.40
N PRO A 137 -15.36 6.17 35.65
CA PRO A 137 -16.25 5.08 36.05
C PRO A 137 -15.47 3.77 36.11
N SER A 138 -15.85 2.89 37.05
CA SER A 138 -15.25 1.57 37.26
C SER A 138 -16.33 0.57 37.69
N THR A 139 -16.15 -0.70 37.32
CA THR A 139 -17.02 -1.80 37.77
C THR A 139 -16.82 -2.13 39.26
N LEU A 140 -15.67 -1.78 39.83
CA LEU A 140 -15.34 -1.91 41.25
C LEU A 140 -15.35 -0.51 41.88
N THR A 141 -16.50 -0.07 42.36
CA THR A 141 -16.64 1.23 43.03
C THR A 141 -16.18 1.13 44.49
N SER A 142 -15.25 2.00 44.87
CA SER A 142 -14.86 2.13 46.29
C SER A 142 -15.86 2.97 47.07
N ASP A 143 -16.08 2.60 48.33
CA ASP A 143 -16.85 3.41 49.27
C ASP A 143 -16.11 4.72 49.59
N ILE A 144 -16.77 5.85 49.33
CA ILE A 144 -16.22 7.20 49.57
C ILE A 144 -16.20 7.51 51.08
N ASN A 145 -17.07 6.87 51.87
CA ASN A 145 -17.17 7.12 53.31
C ASN A 145 -16.04 6.46 54.10
N GLN A 146 -15.30 5.51 53.51
CA GLN A 146 -14.20 4.83 54.17
C GLN A 146 -13.03 5.79 54.39
N ALA A 147 -12.68 6.03 55.66
CA ALA A 147 -11.45 6.71 56.03
C ALA A 147 -10.26 5.77 55.84
N LEU A 148 -9.21 6.26 55.18
CA LEU A 148 -8.00 5.51 54.85
C LEU A 148 -6.80 6.05 55.62
N GLY A 149 -5.92 5.14 56.06
CA GLY A 149 -4.58 5.51 56.54
C GLY A 149 -3.62 5.80 55.39
N VAL A 150 -2.53 6.54 55.63
CA VAL A 150 -1.50 6.84 54.63
C VAL A 150 -0.93 5.58 53.96
N ASP A 151 -0.70 4.52 54.75
CA ASP A 151 -0.19 3.25 54.22
C ASP A 151 -1.21 2.54 53.31
N GLU A 152 -2.51 2.68 53.58
CA GLU A 152 -3.58 2.15 52.74
C GLU A 152 -3.72 2.95 51.45
N VAL A 153 -3.63 4.29 51.52
CA VAL A 153 -3.56 5.16 50.34
C VAL A 153 -2.36 4.74 49.47
N ARG A 154 -1.19 4.51 50.07
CA ARG A 154 0.00 4.07 49.34
C ARG A 154 -0.20 2.71 48.66
N LYS A 155 -0.78 1.73 49.35
CA LYS A 155 -1.10 0.41 48.77
C LYS A 155 -2.10 0.53 47.62
N ARG A 156 -3.12 1.37 47.78
CA ARG A 156 -4.13 1.60 46.74
C ARG A 156 -3.55 2.24 45.49
N LEU A 157 -2.70 3.26 45.64
CA LEU A 157 -2.01 3.91 44.52
C LEU A 157 -1.00 3.01 43.80
N GLN A 158 -0.51 1.93 44.43
CA GLN A 158 0.34 0.95 43.74
C GLN A 158 -0.45 0.09 42.74
N ILE A 159 -1.73 -0.18 43.03
CA ILE A 159 -2.61 -1.00 42.19
C ILE A 159 -3.32 -0.13 41.15
N GLU A 160 -3.71 1.09 41.54
CA GLU A 160 -4.48 1.99 40.69
C GLU A 160 -3.69 2.46 39.47
N LYS A 161 -4.35 2.38 38.31
CA LYS A 161 -3.86 2.87 37.02
C LYS A 161 -4.89 3.83 36.44
N PRO A 162 -4.46 4.77 35.58
CA PRO A 162 -5.43 5.58 34.85
C PRO A 162 -6.33 4.68 34.00
N ALA A 163 -7.57 5.11 33.81
CA ALA A 163 -8.53 4.49 32.92
C ALA A 163 -8.29 4.93 31.47
N PRO A 164 -8.54 4.06 30.47
CA PRO A 164 -8.40 4.42 29.06
C PRO A 164 -9.60 5.24 28.50
N TRP A 165 -10.57 5.60 29.34
CA TRP A 165 -11.74 6.44 28.99
C TRP A 165 -11.73 7.77 29.76
N ASN A 166 -12.66 8.68 29.43
CA ASN A 166 -12.74 10.00 30.05
C ASN A 166 -13.26 9.93 31.51
N PRO A 167 -12.91 10.92 32.36
CA PRO A 167 -13.60 11.21 33.62
C PRO A 167 -15.11 11.42 33.45
N ASP A 168 -15.90 11.00 34.45
CA ASP A 168 -17.33 11.32 34.53
C ASP A 168 -17.62 12.06 35.85
N HIS A 169 -17.66 13.39 35.77
CA HIS A 169 -17.87 14.24 36.94
C HIS A 169 -19.30 14.19 37.46
N ASN A 170 -20.30 13.95 36.61
CA ASN A 170 -21.69 13.81 37.03
C ASN A 170 -21.90 12.52 37.84
N ALA A 171 -21.34 11.40 37.38
CA ALA A 171 -21.44 10.13 38.11
C ALA A 171 -20.74 10.20 39.48
N LEU A 172 -19.63 10.94 39.61
CA LEU A 172 -19.01 11.16 40.91
C LEU A 172 -19.83 12.11 41.79
N LEU A 173 -20.39 13.18 41.23
CA LEU A 173 -21.26 14.11 41.96
C LEU A 173 -22.42 13.37 42.63
N ASP A 174 -23.12 12.53 41.87
CA ASP A 174 -24.21 11.69 42.37
C ASP A 174 -23.79 10.78 43.54
N ARG A 175 -22.54 10.29 43.52
CA ARG A 175 -22.00 9.44 44.58
C ARG A 175 -21.64 10.24 45.83
N ILE A 176 -21.14 11.46 45.66
CA ILE A 176 -20.83 12.37 46.77
C ILE A 176 -22.12 12.84 47.44
N GLU A 177 -23.15 13.22 46.67
CA GLU A 177 -24.45 13.64 47.22
C GLU A 177 -25.18 12.52 47.97
N LYS A 178 -25.02 11.26 47.55
CA LYS A 178 -25.54 10.08 48.26
C LYS A 178 -24.70 9.66 49.47
N SER A 179 -23.50 10.22 49.63
CA SER A 179 -22.61 9.91 50.75
C SER A 179 -22.98 10.74 51.99
N SER A 180 -22.62 10.25 53.18
CA SER A 180 -22.78 11.01 54.44
C SER A 180 -21.52 11.80 54.81
N LEU A 181 -20.58 11.93 53.87
CA LEU A 181 -19.28 12.55 54.09
C LEU A 181 -19.39 14.08 54.06
N ASN A 182 -18.96 14.73 55.15
CA ASN A 182 -18.80 16.19 55.21
C ASN A 182 -17.31 16.53 55.42
N PRO A 183 -16.50 16.61 54.35
CA PRO A 183 -15.08 16.87 54.47
C PRO A 183 -14.80 18.32 54.86
N SER A 184 -13.86 18.54 55.78
CA SER A 184 -13.41 19.89 56.15
C SER A 184 -12.60 20.58 55.05
N LYS A 185 -11.96 19.81 54.16
CA LYS A 185 -11.18 20.28 53.02
C LYS A 185 -11.29 19.32 51.84
N ILE A 186 -11.38 19.86 50.63
CA ILE A 186 -11.37 19.08 49.39
C ILE A 186 -10.11 19.42 48.60
N ILE A 187 -9.39 18.39 48.16
CA ILE A 187 -8.24 18.52 47.27
C ILE A 187 -8.60 17.83 45.96
N TRP A 188 -8.74 18.61 44.88
CA TRP A 188 -9.04 18.08 43.56
C TRP A 188 -7.80 18.13 42.68
N LEU A 189 -7.31 16.96 42.28
CA LEU A 189 -6.25 16.81 41.29
C LEU A 189 -6.92 16.66 39.92
N SER A 190 -6.99 17.76 39.17
CA SER A 190 -7.65 17.83 37.88
C SER A 190 -6.66 17.68 36.74
N ASP A 191 -7.08 17.05 35.63
CA ASP A 191 -6.32 17.04 34.38
C ASP A 191 -6.34 18.39 33.64
N GLY A 192 -6.99 19.41 34.21
CA GLY A 192 -7.04 20.77 33.69
C GLY A 192 -7.97 20.95 32.49
N LEU A 193 -8.68 19.89 32.07
CA LEU A 193 -9.60 19.90 30.94
C LEU A 193 -11.05 19.96 31.43
N GLU A 194 -11.90 20.59 30.64
CA GLU A 194 -13.34 20.57 30.88
C GLU A 194 -13.97 19.30 30.28
N HIS A 195 -14.63 18.51 31.14
CA HIS A 195 -15.37 17.30 30.79
C HIS A 195 -16.88 17.54 30.94
N ASN A 196 -17.67 16.58 30.47
CA ASN A 196 -19.11 16.64 30.68
C ASN A 196 -19.43 16.66 32.20
N GLY A 197 -20.11 17.71 32.66
CA GLY A 197 -20.47 17.90 34.06
C GLY A 197 -19.46 18.67 34.92
N SER A 198 -18.29 19.06 34.39
CA SER A 198 -17.24 19.74 35.17
C SER A 198 -17.70 21.05 35.80
N GLN A 199 -18.49 21.87 35.09
CA GLN A 199 -18.97 23.16 35.61
C GLN A 199 -19.91 22.98 36.82
N ALA A 200 -20.84 22.02 36.74
CA ALA A 200 -21.76 21.70 37.82
C ALA A 200 -21.02 21.12 39.03
N PHE A 201 -20.06 20.23 38.76
CA PHE A 201 -19.20 19.63 39.77
C PHE A 201 -18.36 20.67 40.52
N ASN A 202 -17.63 21.53 39.79
CA ASN A 202 -16.82 22.57 40.41
C ASN A 202 -17.68 23.54 41.25
N SER A 203 -18.83 23.95 40.72
CA SER A 203 -19.78 24.82 41.44
C SER A 203 -20.32 24.19 42.74
N TYR A 204 -20.48 22.87 42.77
CA TYR A 204 -20.89 22.14 43.97
C TYR A 204 -19.76 22.09 45.00
N LEU A 205 -18.53 21.76 44.56
CA LEU A 205 -17.37 21.68 45.45
C LEU A 205 -17.07 23.04 46.12
N GLU A 206 -17.10 24.13 45.34
CA GLU A 206 -16.85 25.50 45.82
C GLU A 206 -17.87 25.95 46.90
N LYS A 207 -19.10 25.41 46.88
CA LYS A 207 -20.14 25.71 47.90
C LYS A 207 -20.02 24.85 49.15
N SER A 208 -19.43 23.66 49.04
CA SER A 208 -19.45 22.64 50.09
C SER A 208 -18.35 22.85 51.14
N SER A 209 -17.12 23.12 50.72
CA SER A 209 -15.96 23.25 51.63
C SER A 209 -14.82 24.05 51.01
N ALA A 210 -13.71 24.22 51.73
CA ALA A 210 -12.50 24.82 51.17
C ALA A 210 -11.86 23.87 50.12
N VAL A 211 -11.88 24.25 48.84
CA VAL A 211 -11.34 23.48 47.72
C VAL A 211 -9.96 24.00 47.33
N GLU A 212 -8.99 23.09 47.18
CA GLU A 212 -7.72 23.32 46.51
C GLU A 212 -7.67 22.50 45.22
N ILE A 213 -7.38 23.16 44.10
CA ILE A 213 -7.30 22.50 42.78
C ILE A 213 -5.85 22.48 42.31
N TYR A 214 -5.35 21.28 42.03
CA TYR A 214 -4.05 21.06 41.40
C TYR A 214 -4.28 20.69 39.94
N LYS A 215 -3.82 21.52 39.00
CA LYS A 215 -4.01 21.30 37.56
C LYS A 215 -2.84 20.53 36.96
N PHE A 216 -3.16 19.48 36.23
CA PHE A 216 -2.24 18.58 35.53
C PHE A 216 -2.52 18.58 34.02
N ALA A 217 -2.47 19.77 33.41
CA ALA A 217 -2.79 19.95 32.00
C ALA A 217 -1.78 19.26 31.07
N PRO A 218 -2.23 18.63 29.95
CA PRO A 218 -1.34 18.04 28.95
C PRO A 218 -0.37 19.08 28.35
N ARG A 219 0.89 18.71 28.15
CA ARG A 219 1.95 19.62 27.65
C ARG A 219 2.07 19.68 26.13
N SER A 220 1.49 18.72 25.41
CA SER A 220 1.61 18.57 23.95
C SER A 220 0.24 18.30 23.31
N ALA A 221 0.20 17.57 22.18
CA ALA A 221 -1.07 17.06 21.66
C ALA A 221 -1.70 16.12 22.69
N TYR A 222 -2.97 16.32 23.05
CA TYR A 222 -3.63 15.44 24.02
C TYR A 222 -4.41 14.32 23.33
N ALA A 223 -4.91 14.50 22.11
CA ALA A 223 -5.69 13.48 21.42
C ALA A 223 -5.46 13.44 19.89
N ILE A 224 -5.62 12.25 19.32
CA ILE A 224 -5.94 12.04 17.92
C ILE A 224 -7.45 11.87 17.81
N THR A 225 -8.13 12.78 17.11
CA THR A 225 -9.61 12.81 17.05
C THR A 225 -10.19 12.17 15.81
N ASN A 226 -9.42 12.13 14.72
CA ASN A 226 -9.81 11.46 13.49
C ASN A 226 -8.55 11.02 12.73
N ALA A 227 -8.69 9.98 11.91
CA ALA A 227 -7.73 9.71 10.86
C ALA A 227 -8.46 9.13 9.63
N GLU A 228 -8.11 9.62 8.44
CA GLU A 228 -8.79 9.27 7.20
C GLU A 228 -7.81 8.97 6.08
N THR A 229 -8.21 8.12 5.14
CA THR A 229 -7.44 7.83 3.93
C THR A 229 -7.50 9.02 2.97
N SER A 230 -6.35 9.47 2.48
CA SER A 230 -6.22 10.55 1.50
C SER A 230 -5.68 10.01 0.17
N SER A 231 -5.68 10.84 -0.90
CA SER A 231 -5.18 10.43 -2.22
C SER A 231 -3.71 10.00 -2.22
N ASN A 232 -2.92 10.51 -1.27
CA ASN A 232 -1.48 10.26 -1.17
C ASN A 232 -1.08 9.47 0.10
N GLY A 233 -2.04 8.97 0.88
CA GLY A 233 -1.75 8.22 2.11
C GLY A 233 -2.84 8.37 3.16
N ALA A 234 -2.51 8.95 4.32
CA ALA A 234 -3.44 9.16 5.43
C ALA A 234 -3.28 10.55 6.05
N ASN A 235 -4.39 11.14 6.49
CA ASN A 235 -4.40 12.37 7.26
C ASN A 235 -4.80 12.04 8.70
N VAL A 236 -3.99 12.43 9.67
CA VAL A 236 -4.25 12.21 11.10
C VAL A 236 -4.48 13.56 11.77
N TYR A 237 -5.63 13.72 12.42
CA TYR A 237 -6.06 14.95 13.04
C TYR A 237 -5.76 14.93 14.54
N LEU A 238 -4.99 15.91 15.00
CA LEU A 238 -4.59 16.05 16.38
C LEU A 238 -5.20 17.29 17.01
N LYS A 239 -5.46 17.22 18.32
CA LYS A 239 -5.86 18.36 19.11
C LYS A 239 -4.94 18.62 20.29
N ARG A 240 -4.89 19.89 20.72
CA ARG A 240 -4.17 20.37 21.90
C ARG A 240 -4.98 21.43 22.66
N LEU A 241 -4.66 21.63 23.94
CA LEU A 241 -5.13 22.78 24.69
C LEU A 241 -4.54 24.08 24.10
N ALA A 242 -5.32 25.16 24.07
CA ALA A 242 -4.87 26.44 23.55
C ALA A 242 -3.61 26.93 24.29
N SER A 243 -2.57 27.29 23.54
CA SER A 243 -1.30 27.79 24.08
C SER A 243 -0.69 28.81 23.14
N GLU A 244 -0.03 29.82 23.71
CA GLU A 244 0.72 30.83 22.97
C GLU A 244 2.00 30.29 22.33
N THR A 245 2.43 29.08 22.73
CA THR A 245 3.64 28.45 22.21
C THR A 245 3.33 27.62 20.96
N ALA A 246 4.20 27.70 19.95
CA ALA A 246 4.19 26.75 18.84
C ALA A 246 4.82 25.42 19.30
N ILE A 247 4.19 24.31 18.95
CA ILE A 247 4.69 22.97 19.31
C ILE A 247 4.64 22.08 18.07
N GLU A 248 5.76 21.42 17.79
CA GLU A 248 5.83 20.36 16.78
C GLU A 248 5.65 19.01 17.47
N THR A 249 4.73 18.20 16.95
CA THR A 249 4.45 16.86 17.44
C THR A 249 4.66 15.86 16.32
N ARG A 250 5.46 14.82 16.58
CA ARG A 250 5.68 13.75 15.61
C ARG A 250 4.67 12.63 15.82
N VAL A 251 4.04 12.19 14.75
CA VAL A 251 3.14 11.03 14.72
C VAL A 251 3.81 9.90 13.95
N ILE A 252 3.67 8.68 14.45
CA ILE A 252 4.25 7.48 13.86
C ILE A 252 3.12 6.53 13.48
N ALA A 253 3.22 5.96 12.27
CA ALA A 253 2.42 4.83 11.85
C ALA A 253 3.16 3.52 12.17
N GLU A 254 2.51 2.61 12.89
CA GLU A 254 3.08 1.33 13.32
C GLU A 254 2.29 0.16 12.73
N SER A 255 2.99 -0.93 12.38
CA SER A 255 2.39 -2.20 12.01
C SER A 255 1.78 -2.93 13.22
N GLU A 256 1.07 -4.04 12.98
CA GLU A 256 0.58 -4.90 14.07
C GLU A 256 1.72 -5.47 14.93
N SER A 257 2.89 -5.70 14.35
CA SER A 257 4.11 -6.13 15.06
C SER A 257 4.83 -4.99 15.81
N GLY A 258 4.34 -3.76 15.72
CA GLY A 258 4.93 -2.58 16.35
C GLY A 258 6.13 -1.99 15.59
N LEU A 259 6.35 -2.38 14.34
CA LEU A 259 7.38 -1.78 13.49
C LEU A 259 6.92 -0.41 13.01
N SER A 260 7.79 0.59 13.10
CA SER A 260 7.53 1.91 12.55
C SER A 260 7.60 1.86 11.03
N LEU A 261 6.47 2.09 10.37
CA LEU A 261 6.35 2.07 8.90
C LEU A 261 6.55 3.47 8.29
N ALA A 262 6.08 4.50 8.97
CA ALA A 262 6.19 5.89 8.54
C ALA A 262 6.10 6.87 9.72
N SER A 263 6.52 8.11 9.51
CA SER A 263 6.33 9.21 10.47
C SER A 263 5.99 10.52 9.77
N ALA A 264 5.13 11.33 10.38
CA ALA A 264 4.76 12.66 9.92
C ALA A 264 4.86 13.67 11.08
N ILE A 265 5.03 14.95 10.75
CA ILE A 265 5.09 16.04 11.74
C ILE A 265 3.78 16.83 11.64
N ALA A 266 3.11 17.02 12.78
CA ALA A 266 2.03 17.97 12.94
C ALA A 266 2.55 19.20 13.67
N THR A 267 2.29 20.37 13.10
CA THR A 267 2.72 21.64 13.68
C THR A 267 1.52 22.39 14.22
N PHE A 268 1.52 22.67 15.52
CA PHE A 268 0.54 23.56 16.12
C PHE A 268 1.09 24.99 16.13
N THR A 269 0.40 25.89 15.42
CA THR A 269 0.70 27.32 15.46
C THR A 269 0.20 27.96 16.77
N PRO A 270 0.74 29.11 17.19
CA PRO A 270 0.26 29.80 18.38
C PRO A 270 -1.26 30.01 18.36
N ASN A 271 -1.94 29.75 19.48
CA ASN A 271 -3.38 29.88 19.66
C ASN A 271 -4.26 28.97 18.78
N THR A 272 -3.70 27.99 18.06
CA THR A 272 -4.50 26.95 17.39
C THR A 272 -4.58 25.67 18.23
N THR A 273 -5.77 25.07 18.24
CA THR A 273 -6.09 23.85 19.01
C THR A 273 -6.08 22.59 18.17
N GLN A 274 -5.90 22.71 16.85
CA GLN A 274 -5.92 21.61 15.88
C GLN A 274 -4.69 21.63 14.99
N ALA A 275 -4.20 20.45 14.62
CA ALA A 275 -3.14 20.26 13.62
C ALA A 275 -3.37 18.95 12.86
N VAL A 276 -2.87 18.88 11.64
CA VAL A 276 -2.95 17.68 10.80
C VAL A 276 -1.54 17.15 10.56
N ALA A 277 -1.36 15.83 10.76
CA ALA A 277 -0.19 15.10 10.31
C ALA A 277 -0.53 14.41 8.99
N GLU A 278 0.09 14.87 7.91
CA GLU A 278 -0.08 14.31 6.57
C GLU A 278 0.97 13.22 6.32
N PHE A 279 0.50 12.00 6.08
CA PHE A 279 1.35 10.86 5.74
C PHE A 279 1.32 10.63 4.23
N SER A 280 2.47 10.75 3.58
CA SER A 280 2.64 10.35 2.18
C SER A 280 3.12 8.90 2.14
N ILE A 281 2.19 7.94 2.03
CA ILE A 281 2.45 6.51 2.13
C ILE A 281 1.74 5.78 0.98
N PRO A 282 2.43 4.89 0.24
CA PRO A 282 1.78 4.01 -0.74
C PRO A 282 0.69 3.12 -0.12
N SER A 283 -0.37 2.82 -0.86
CA SER A 283 -1.50 1.98 -0.40
C SER A 283 -1.08 0.61 0.16
N ALA A 284 -0.03 0.01 -0.42
CA ALA A 284 0.54 -1.25 0.05
C ALA A 284 1.07 -1.21 1.49
N ILE A 285 1.61 -0.06 1.93
CA ILE A 285 2.11 0.15 3.30
C ILE A 285 0.97 0.64 4.19
N LEU A 286 0.04 1.46 3.68
CA LEU A 286 -1.16 1.88 4.40
C LEU A 286 -1.94 0.69 4.96
N ASN A 287 -2.12 -0.37 4.17
CA ASN A 287 -2.83 -1.58 4.60
C ASN A 287 -2.06 -2.41 5.65
N GLN A 288 -0.78 -2.13 5.90
CA GLN A 288 0.01 -2.76 6.95
C GLN A 288 -0.01 -1.98 8.26
N ILE A 289 -0.52 -0.74 8.24
CA ILE A 289 -0.62 0.10 9.44
C ILE A 289 -1.74 -0.44 10.31
N ALA A 290 -1.41 -0.73 11.57
CA ALA A 290 -2.40 -1.11 12.58
C ALA A 290 -2.81 0.08 13.47
N ARG A 291 -1.93 1.06 13.64
CA ARG A 291 -2.21 2.26 14.46
C ARG A 291 -1.31 3.45 14.15
N PHE A 292 -1.80 4.63 14.49
CA PHE A 292 -1.04 5.86 14.59
C PHE A 292 -0.84 6.24 16.06
N ARG A 293 0.33 6.76 16.41
CA ARG A 293 0.66 7.17 17.78
C ARG A 293 1.51 8.43 17.79
N VAL A 294 1.22 9.32 18.74
CA VAL A 294 2.08 10.47 19.04
C VAL A 294 3.39 10.00 19.70
N LEU A 295 4.53 10.42 19.15
CA LEU A 295 5.84 10.11 19.72
C LEU A 295 6.11 10.98 20.96
N GLY A 296 6.61 10.35 22.03
CA GLY A 296 7.07 11.05 23.24
C GLY A 296 6.02 11.22 24.33
N SER A 297 4.76 10.84 24.08
CA SER A 297 3.70 10.78 25.11
C SER A 297 2.98 9.43 25.04
N ALA A 298 2.46 8.99 26.19
CA ALA A 298 1.94 7.64 26.40
C ALA A 298 0.52 7.71 26.98
N SER A 299 -0.45 7.86 26.09
CA SER A 299 -1.86 8.01 26.43
C SER A 299 -2.77 7.28 25.42
N ALA A 300 -3.88 6.72 25.89
CA ALA A 300 -4.89 6.09 25.04
C ALA A 300 -5.51 7.07 24.04
N GLY A 301 -5.69 8.34 24.40
CA GLY A 301 -6.24 9.37 23.51
C GLY A 301 -5.30 9.76 22.37
N GLN A 302 -4.00 9.51 22.52
CA GLN A 302 -2.96 9.80 21.53
C GLN A 302 -2.65 8.61 20.61
N VAL A 303 -3.46 7.56 20.68
CA VAL A 303 -3.39 6.40 19.81
C VAL A 303 -4.67 6.33 18.98
N TRP A 304 -4.50 6.18 17.68
CA TRP A 304 -5.59 5.91 16.76
C TRP A 304 -5.39 4.55 16.11
N LEU A 305 -6.28 3.61 16.42
CA LEU A 305 -6.31 2.30 15.80
C LEU A 305 -6.87 2.43 14.39
N TRP A 306 -6.12 1.88 13.42
CA TRP A 306 -6.47 1.85 12.01
C TRP A 306 -7.14 0.51 11.72
N ASP A 307 -8.45 0.53 11.48
CA ASP A 307 -9.26 -0.67 11.35
C ASP A 307 -9.53 -1.06 9.88
N ASP A 308 -10.23 -2.17 9.69
CA ASP A 308 -10.52 -2.70 8.35
C ASP A 308 -11.46 -1.79 7.54
N SER A 309 -12.09 -0.76 8.13
CA SER A 309 -12.92 0.17 7.36
C SER A 309 -12.09 1.14 6.51
N ALA A 310 -10.84 1.39 6.90
CA ALA A 310 -9.98 2.41 6.28
C ALA A 310 -9.05 1.89 5.17
N ALA A 311 -8.79 0.59 5.11
CA ALA A 311 -7.87 0.00 4.13
C ALA A 311 -8.50 -0.20 2.73
N THR A 312 -7.67 -0.15 1.69
CA THR A 312 -8.11 -0.29 0.28
C THR A 312 -8.06 -1.75 -0.16
N PRO A 313 -9.05 -2.26 -0.94
CA PRO A 313 -9.02 -3.64 -1.39
C PRO A 313 -7.86 -3.90 -2.38
N SER A 314 -7.23 -5.06 -2.27
CA SER A 314 -6.25 -5.57 -3.22
C SER A 314 -6.93 -6.32 -4.36
N VAL A 315 -6.74 -5.85 -5.59
CA VAL A 315 -7.41 -6.37 -6.78
C VAL A 315 -6.37 -6.86 -7.77
N ALA A 316 -6.46 -8.13 -8.15
CA ALA A 316 -5.62 -8.73 -9.16
C ALA A 316 -6.34 -8.77 -10.53
N LEU A 317 -5.67 -8.28 -11.56
CA LEU A 317 -6.02 -8.52 -12.96
C LEU A 317 -5.26 -9.77 -13.41
N ALA A 318 -5.97 -10.87 -13.59
CA ALA A 318 -5.35 -12.14 -13.93
C ALA A 318 -5.21 -12.30 -15.45
N ASP A 319 -3.99 -12.66 -15.85
CA ASP A 319 -3.57 -12.90 -17.22
C ASP A 319 -3.88 -11.74 -18.21
N PRO A 320 -3.38 -10.52 -17.94
CA PRO A 320 -3.57 -9.39 -18.84
C PRO A 320 -2.98 -9.68 -20.22
N VAL A 321 -3.72 -9.33 -21.28
CA VAL A 321 -3.21 -9.39 -22.66
C VAL A 321 -2.72 -7.99 -23.05
N PRO A 322 -1.41 -7.77 -23.18
CA PRO A 322 -0.90 -6.46 -23.58
C PRO A 322 -1.32 -6.14 -25.01
N SER A 323 -1.65 -4.87 -25.26
CA SER A 323 -2.02 -4.34 -26.57
C SER A 323 -1.28 -3.03 -26.79
N ASP A 324 -0.71 -2.85 -27.99
CA ASP A 324 -0.11 -1.58 -28.42
C ASP A 324 -1.15 -0.47 -28.62
N GLN A 325 -2.44 -0.85 -28.64
CA GLN A 325 -3.58 0.06 -28.62
C GLN A 325 -4.27 0.01 -27.25
N PRO A 326 -3.98 0.97 -26.33
CA PRO A 326 -4.48 0.92 -24.95
C PRO A 326 -6.01 0.90 -24.84
N LEU A 327 -6.73 1.58 -25.73
CA LEU A 327 -8.20 1.64 -25.67
C LEU A 327 -8.88 0.31 -26.07
N LEU A 328 -8.17 -0.57 -26.78
CA LEU A 328 -8.66 -1.91 -27.11
C LEU A 328 -8.19 -2.98 -26.12
N GLU A 329 -7.29 -2.63 -25.19
CA GLU A 329 -6.85 -3.52 -24.12
C GLU A 329 -8.03 -3.83 -23.19
N GLU A 330 -8.24 -5.11 -22.92
CA GLU A 330 -9.38 -5.61 -22.16
C GLU A 330 -9.50 -4.99 -20.76
N PHE A 331 -8.37 -4.80 -20.06
CA PHE A 331 -8.34 -4.29 -18.69
C PHE A 331 -8.07 -2.79 -18.58
N TYR A 332 -7.93 -2.05 -19.69
CA TYR A 332 -7.60 -0.62 -19.64
C TYR A 332 -8.61 0.20 -18.81
N TYR A 333 -9.90 0.02 -19.08
CA TYR A 333 -10.98 0.74 -18.39
C TYR A 333 -11.09 0.32 -16.92
N ILE A 334 -10.86 -0.96 -16.62
CA ILE A 334 -10.84 -1.48 -15.25
C ILE A 334 -9.69 -0.85 -14.45
N ARG A 335 -8.48 -0.83 -15.02
CA ARG A 335 -7.29 -0.22 -14.42
C ARG A 335 -7.54 1.26 -14.11
N LYS A 336 -8.11 2.00 -15.06
CA LYS A 336 -8.48 3.41 -14.86
C LYS A 336 -9.55 3.60 -13.79
N ALA A 337 -10.57 2.75 -13.76
CA ALA A 337 -11.66 2.81 -12.79
C ALA A 337 -11.21 2.50 -11.36
N LEU A 338 -10.36 1.49 -11.17
CA LEU A 338 -10.00 0.97 -9.84
C LEU A 338 -8.70 1.55 -9.27
N SER A 339 -7.78 2.06 -10.09
CA SER A 339 -6.50 2.59 -9.59
C SER A 339 -6.59 3.64 -8.45
N PRO A 340 -7.61 4.52 -8.36
CA PRO A 340 -7.74 5.45 -7.23
C PRO A 340 -8.34 4.81 -5.96
N HIS A 341 -8.87 3.59 -6.06
CA HIS A 341 -9.74 2.98 -5.05
C HIS A 341 -9.30 1.59 -4.59
N ALA A 342 -8.33 0.98 -5.28
CA ALA A 342 -7.85 -0.36 -5.01
C ALA A 342 -6.35 -0.47 -5.33
N GLN A 343 -5.67 -1.35 -4.60
CA GLN A 343 -4.31 -1.73 -4.94
C GLN A 343 -4.35 -2.74 -6.08
N MET A 344 -3.94 -2.30 -7.28
CA MET A 344 -3.93 -3.15 -8.47
C MET A 344 -2.65 -3.99 -8.53
N MET A 345 -2.79 -5.27 -8.87
CA MET A 345 -1.69 -6.13 -9.28
C MET A 345 -2.07 -6.89 -10.53
N GLU A 346 -1.08 -7.24 -11.34
CA GLU A 346 -1.29 -7.88 -12.63
C GLU A 346 -0.26 -8.99 -12.80
N GLY A 347 -0.66 -10.09 -13.43
CA GLY A 347 0.22 -11.22 -13.69
C GLY A 347 -0.57 -12.49 -13.96
N GLU A 348 0.15 -13.61 -14.02
CA GLU A 348 -0.48 -14.91 -14.29
C GLU A 348 -1.40 -15.34 -13.14
N LEU A 349 -2.49 -16.04 -13.46
CA LEU A 349 -3.49 -16.46 -12.46
C LEU A 349 -2.87 -17.20 -11.26
N SER A 350 -1.94 -18.12 -11.49
CA SER A 350 -1.22 -18.86 -10.42
C SER A 350 -0.45 -17.95 -9.47
N GLN A 351 0.23 -16.94 -10.02
CA GLN A 351 0.99 -15.96 -9.26
C GLN A 351 0.07 -15.05 -8.45
N MET A 352 -1.09 -14.70 -9.02
CA MET A 352 -2.10 -13.89 -8.33
C MET A 352 -2.73 -14.66 -7.17
N LEU A 353 -3.09 -15.93 -7.37
CA LEU A 353 -3.61 -16.80 -6.31
C LEU A 353 -2.62 -16.93 -5.15
N SER A 354 -1.32 -17.08 -5.44
CA SER A 354 -0.25 -17.15 -4.44
C SER A 354 -0.08 -15.87 -3.61
N ARG A 355 -0.57 -14.72 -4.11
CA ARG A 355 -0.52 -13.42 -3.41
C ARG A 355 -1.78 -13.11 -2.61
N SER A 356 -2.81 -13.95 -2.69
CA SER A 356 -4.09 -13.85 -1.97
C SER A 356 -4.75 -12.45 -2.04
N PRO A 357 -5.09 -11.93 -3.24
CA PRO A 357 -5.91 -10.72 -3.40
C PRO A 357 -7.25 -10.81 -2.66
N ASP A 358 -7.86 -9.65 -2.44
CA ASP A 358 -9.27 -9.55 -2.05
C ASP A 358 -10.18 -9.88 -3.25
N ALA A 359 -9.83 -9.42 -4.46
CA ALA A 359 -10.58 -9.74 -5.66
C ALA A 359 -9.69 -10.11 -6.85
N ILE A 360 -10.15 -11.07 -7.66
CA ILE A 360 -9.53 -11.45 -8.93
C ILE A 360 -10.50 -11.09 -10.04
N ILE A 361 -10.03 -10.30 -11.00
CA ILE A 361 -10.77 -9.96 -12.20
C ILE A 361 -10.23 -10.80 -13.36
N LEU A 362 -11.14 -11.54 -13.99
CA LEU A 362 -10.89 -12.30 -15.22
C LEU A 362 -11.64 -11.65 -16.39
N GLY A 363 -10.94 -11.52 -17.50
CA GLY A 363 -11.52 -11.14 -18.78
C GLY A 363 -12.36 -12.25 -19.42
N ASP A 364 -12.63 -12.10 -20.71
CA ASP A 364 -13.35 -13.04 -21.55
C ASP A 364 -12.53 -14.33 -21.74
N ARG A 365 -12.78 -15.29 -20.85
CA ARG A 365 -12.15 -16.62 -20.85
C ARG A 365 -13.19 -17.72 -20.81
N SER A 366 -13.06 -18.65 -21.76
CA SER A 366 -13.91 -19.83 -21.90
C SER A 366 -13.57 -20.94 -20.90
N LEU A 367 -12.28 -21.20 -20.68
CA LEU A 367 -11.79 -22.35 -19.92
C LEU A 367 -10.70 -21.95 -18.91
N ILE A 368 -10.76 -22.55 -17.72
CA ILE A 368 -9.74 -22.48 -16.67
C ILE A 368 -9.28 -23.93 -16.45
N GLY A 369 -8.02 -24.24 -16.80
CA GLY A 369 -7.46 -25.58 -16.69
C GLY A 369 -7.21 -26.02 -15.25
N TYR A 370 -7.16 -27.34 -15.02
CA TYR A 370 -6.64 -27.91 -13.76
C TYR A 370 -5.11 -27.80 -13.73
N PRO A 371 -4.47 -27.52 -12.57
CA PRO A 371 -5.02 -27.47 -11.20
C PRO A 371 -5.60 -26.10 -10.78
N HIS A 372 -5.38 -25.05 -11.57
CA HIS A 372 -5.76 -23.67 -11.22
C HIS A 372 -7.24 -23.49 -10.88
N LEU A 373 -8.13 -24.30 -11.48
CA LEU A 373 -9.55 -24.27 -11.16
C LEU A 373 -9.83 -24.59 -9.69
N THR A 374 -9.18 -25.63 -9.14
CA THR A 374 -9.37 -26.04 -7.74
C THR A 374 -8.77 -25.01 -6.78
N GLU A 375 -7.58 -24.48 -7.10
CA GLU A 375 -6.98 -23.40 -6.29
C GLU A 375 -7.85 -22.14 -6.28
N LEU A 376 -8.49 -21.82 -7.40
CA LEU A 376 -9.41 -20.69 -7.51
C LEU A 376 -10.71 -20.96 -6.75
N GLU A 377 -11.25 -22.18 -6.78
CA GLU A 377 -12.40 -22.59 -5.96
C GLU A 377 -12.09 -22.45 -4.47
N ASP A 378 -10.96 -22.98 -4.01
CA ASP A 378 -10.51 -22.90 -2.61
C ASP A 378 -10.36 -21.43 -2.17
N TRP A 379 -9.73 -20.59 -2.99
CA TRP A 379 -9.57 -19.16 -2.70
C TRP A 379 -10.92 -18.41 -2.60
N ILE A 380 -11.90 -18.75 -3.45
CA ILE A 380 -13.24 -18.18 -3.36
C ILE A 380 -13.92 -18.68 -2.07
N GLU A 381 -13.80 -19.97 -1.72
CA GLU A 381 -14.40 -20.49 -0.48
C GLU A 381 -13.85 -19.82 0.77
N GLU A 382 -12.57 -19.43 0.77
CA GLU A 382 -11.92 -18.70 1.85
C GLU A 382 -12.39 -17.24 2.00
N GLY A 383 -13.00 -16.67 0.96
CA GLY A 383 -13.61 -15.34 1.01
C GLY A 383 -13.42 -14.45 -0.20
N GLY A 384 -12.63 -14.87 -1.20
CA GLY A 384 -12.29 -14.08 -2.39
C GLY A 384 -13.48 -13.67 -3.28
N ALA A 385 -13.38 -12.51 -3.95
CA ALA A 385 -14.34 -12.13 -5.00
C ALA A 385 -13.79 -12.37 -6.39
N LEU A 386 -14.38 -13.32 -7.11
CA LEU A 386 -14.13 -13.53 -8.52
C LEU A 386 -15.05 -12.65 -9.36
N ILE A 387 -14.49 -11.71 -10.11
CA ILE A 387 -15.22 -10.84 -11.03
C ILE A 387 -14.88 -11.26 -12.46
N ARG A 388 -15.90 -11.55 -13.26
CA ARG A 388 -15.74 -12.01 -14.65
C ARG A 388 -16.46 -11.09 -15.62
N PHE A 389 -15.88 -10.91 -16.78
CA PHE A 389 -16.51 -10.26 -17.93
C PHE A 389 -16.81 -11.29 -19.02
N ALA A 390 -17.99 -11.19 -19.62
CA ALA A 390 -18.39 -12.05 -20.72
C ALA A 390 -17.96 -11.46 -22.06
N GLY A 391 -17.61 -12.31 -23.01
CA GLY A 391 -17.31 -11.91 -24.38
C GLY A 391 -17.49 -13.08 -25.36
N PRO A 392 -16.95 -12.94 -26.59
CA PRO A 392 -17.08 -13.97 -27.62
C PRO A 392 -16.57 -15.36 -27.20
N LYS A 393 -15.48 -15.43 -26.43
CA LYS A 393 -14.86 -16.71 -26.03
C LYS A 393 -15.73 -17.43 -25.02
N LEU A 394 -16.17 -16.75 -23.96
CA LEU A 394 -17.07 -17.33 -22.97
C LEU A 394 -18.41 -17.73 -23.60
N ALA A 395 -18.92 -16.96 -24.57
CA ALA A 395 -20.17 -17.29 -25.26
C ALA A 395 -20.08 -18.53 -26.17
N ALA A 396 -18.89 -18.80 -26.74
CA ALA A 396 -18.65 -19.95 -27.61
C ALA A 396 -18.30 -21.24 -26.82
N ALA A 397 -18.09 -21.13 -25.50
CA ALA A 397 -17.73 -22.26 -24.65
C ALA A 397 -18.87 -23.29 -24.54
N GLU A 398 -18.51 -24.57 -24.55
CA GLU A 398 -19.47 -25.66 -24.30
C GLU A 398 -19.81 -25.79 -22.80
N SER A 399 -18.83 -25.53 -21.93
CA SER A 399 -18.96 -25.57 -20.47
C SER A 399 -18.59 -24.21 -19.85
N HIS A 400 -19.47 -23.69 -18.99
CA HIS A 400 -19.24 -22.44 -18.25
C HIS A 400 -18.87 -22.76 -16.81
N THR A 401 -17.60 -22.61 -16.47
CA THR A 401 -17.07 -22.88 -15.13
C THR A 401 -17.00 -21.61 -14.31
N LEU A 402 -17.30 -21.66 -13.00
CA LEU A 402 -17.30 -20.51 -12.09
C LEU A 402 -18.13 -19.32 -12.60
N THR A 403 -19.36 -19.61 -13.05
CA THR A 403 -20.38 -18.60 -13.36
C THR A 403 -21.55 -18.70 -12.38
N PRO A 404 -22.24 -17.59 -12.04
CA PRO A 404 -23.37 -17.60 -11.11
C PRO A 404 -24.54 -18.50 -11.55
N SER A 405 -24.78 -18.56 -12.86
CA SER A 405 -25.80 -19.39 -13.51
C SER A 405 -25.27 -19.98 -14.82
N PRO A 406 -25.87 -21.07 -15.34
CA PRO A 406 -25.56 -21.55 -16.69
C PRO A 406 -25.83 -20.48 -17.75
N LEU A 407 -24.99 -20.41 -18.79
CA LEU A 407 -25.13 -19.45 -19.88
C LEU A 407 -25.61 -20.13 -21.17
N ARG A 408 -26.23 -19.35 -22.06
CA ARG A 408 -26.61 -19.81 -23.41
C ARG A 408 -25.39 -19.68 -24.32
N SER A 409 -25.12 -20.71 -25.12
CA SER A 409 -24.04 -20.73 -26.12
C SER A 409 -24.40 -19.89 -27.37
N ALA A 410 -24.73 -18.62 -27.15
CA ALA A 410 -25.04 -17.65 -28.20
C ALA A 410 -24.95 -16.22 -27.62
N THR A 411 -24.43 -15.29 -28.42
CA THR A 411 -24.48 -13.85 -28.11
C THR A 411 -25.79 -13.27 -28.62
N ARG A 412 -26.48 -12.47 -27.79
CA ARG A 412 -27.59 -11.62 -28.22
C ARG A 412 -27.02 -10.30 -28.74
N ALA A 413 -27.32 -9.95 -29.98
CA ALA A 413 -27.01 -8.63 -30.54
C ALA A 413 -28.26 -7.74 -30.52
N LEU A 414 -28.06 -6.50 -30.10
CA LEU A 414 -29.04 -5.43 -29.89
C LEU A 414 -28.56 -4.23 -30.70
N GLY A 415 -29.29 -3.86 -31.75
CA GLY A 415 -28.90 -2.84 -32.72
C GLY A 415 -27.86 -3.35 -33.73
N GLY A 416 -28.15 -3.11 -35.01
CA GLY A 416 -27.33 -3.51 -36.16
C GLY A 416 -28.20 -3.80 -37.37
N ALA A 417 -27.63 -3.80 -38.59
CA ALA A 417 -28.39 -3.99 -39.84
C ALA A 417 -29.19 -5.31 -39.93
N LEU A 418 -28.85 -6.29 -39.07
CA LEU A 418 -29.49 -7.61 -38.97
C LEU A 418 -30.17 -7.87 -37.62
N ALA A 419 -30.14 -6.92 -36.67
CA ALA A 419 -30.75 -7.07 -35.35
C ALA A 419 -32.14 -6.42 -35.33
N TRP A 420 -33.14 -7.16 -34.84
CA TRP A 420 -34.54 -6.71 -34.77
C TRP A 420 -34.87 -5.93 -33.49
N GLU A 421 -33.91 -5.82 -32.56
CA GLU A 421 -34.08 -5.20 -31.25
C GLU A 421 -33.18 -3.96 -31.15
N GLU A 422 -33.68 -2.88 -30.55
CA GLU A 422 -32.90 -1.67 -30.28
C GLU A 422 -31.91 -1.90 -29.13
N PRO A 423 -30.75 -1.21 -29.10
CA PRO A 423 -29.86 -1.20 -27.95
C PRO A 423 -30.62 -0.84 -26.67
N GLN A 424 -30.33 -1.56 -25.59
CA GLN A 424 -31.09 -1.45 -24.34
C GLN A 424 -30.34 -0.60 -23.30
N SER A 425 -31.07 0.25 -22.56
CA SER A 425 -30.52 0.97 -21.41
C SER A 425 -30.54 0.09 -20.15
N ILE A 426 -29.81 0.54 -19.13
CA ILE A 426 -29.70 -0.15 -17.83
C ILE A 426 -30.88 0.25 -16.95
N ALA A 427 -31.62 -0.72 -16.42
CA ALA A 427 -32.75 -0.44 -15.53
C ALA A 427 -32.27 0.00 -14.13
N PRO A 428 -33.14 0.63 -13.32
CA PRO A 428 -32.82 0.94 -11.93
C PRO A 428 -32.31 -0.28 -11.14
N PHE A 429 -31.24 -0.08 -10.37
CA PHE A 429 -30.65 -1.13 -9.56
C PHE A 429 -31.62 -1.64 -8.48
N ILE A 430 -31.48 -2.92 -8.14
CA ILE A 430 -32.39 -3.58 -7.19
C ILE A 430 -31.98 -3.22 -5.76
N ALA A 431 -32.88 -2.58 -5.00
CA ALA A 431 -32.60 -2.01 -3.67
C ALA A 431 -32.11 -3.00 -2.59
N THR A 432 -32.31 -4.31 -2.78
CA THR A 432 -31.90 -5.36 -1.84
C THR A 432 -30.65 -6.12 -2.27
N LYS A 433 -30.00 -5.70 -3.36
CA LYS A 433 -28.83 -6.35 -3.96
C LYS A 433 -27.59 -5.47 -3.85
N GLY A 434 -26.42 -6.01 -4.23
CA GLY A 434 -25.11 -5.37 -4.00
C GLY A 434 -24.95 -3.96 -4.59
N PHE A 435 -25.76 -3.56 -5.58
CA PHE A 435 -25.67 -2.26 -6.26
C PHE A 435 -26.75 -1.25 -5.88
N ALA A 436 -27.51 -1.49 -4.79
CA ALA A 436 -28.65 -0.67 -4.38
C ALA A 436 -28.39 0.85 -4.30
N ASP A 437 -27.22 1.25 -3.79
CA ASP A 437 -26.87 2.66 -3.54
C ASP A 437 -26.06 3.32 -4.66
N ILE A 438 -25.94 2.65 -5.82
CA ILE A 438 -25.25 3.21 -6.98
C ILE A 438 -26.24 4.06 -7.76
N LYS A 439 -25.83 5.27 -8.16
CA LYS A 439 -26.62 6.10 -9.06
C LYS A 439 -26.84 5.35 -10.38
N THR A 440 -28.08 5.17 -10.78
CA THR A 440 -28.42 4.52 -12.06
C THR A 440 -27.75 5.27 -13.22
N PRO A 441 -27.13 4.57 -14.18
CA PRO A 441 -26.59 5.17 -15.41
C PRO A 441 -27.64 6.00 -16.15
N ALA A 442 -27.19 6.97 -16.95
CA ALA A 442 -28.09 7.70 -17.84
C ALA A 442 -28.67 6.78 -18.93
N ASP A 443 -29.87 7.08 -19.42
CA ASP A 443 -30.54 6.29 -20.47
C ASP A 443 -29.74 6.25 -21.80
N SER A 444 -28.79 7.17 -21.98
CA SER A 444 -27.86 7.21 -23.11
C SER A 444 -26.78 6.11 -23.06
N ILE A 445 -26.62 5.41 -21.94
CA ILE A 445 -25.67 4.31 -21.79
C ILE A 445 -26.34 3.03 -22.30
N LEU A 446 -25.94 2.60 -23.49
CA LEU A 446 -26.61 1.52 -24.21
C LEU A 446 -25.79 0.23 -24.19
N VAL A 447 -26.50 -0.89 -24.12
CA VAL A 447 -25.95 -2.24 -24.29
C VAL A 447 -26.33 -2.74 -25.68
N ARG A 448 -25.31 -3.04 -26.49
CA ARG A 448 -25.43 -3.51 -27.87
C ARG A 448 -25.30 -5.02 -27.99
N ARG A 449 -24.58 -5.68 -27.08
CA ARG A 449 -24.41 -7.13 -27.11
C ARG A 449 -24.34 -7.67 -25.70
N GLN A 450 -24.86 -8.87 -25.48
CA GLN A 450 -24.75 -9.55 -24.20
C GLN A 450 -24.73 -11.08 -24.36
N VAL A 451 -24.11 -11.77 -23.41
CA VAL A 451 -24.33 -13.21 -23.21
C VAL A 451 -25.55 -13.39 -22.33
N LEU A 452 -26.44 -14.33 -22.67
CA LEU A 452 -27.65 -14.55 -21.87
C LEU A 452 -27.46 -15.68 -20.88
N ALA A 453 -27.86 -15.45 -19.63
CA ALA A 453 -28.07 -16.53 -18.67
C ALA A 453 -29.23 -17.44 -19.10
N GLN A 454 -29.12 -18.74 -18.82
CA GLN A 454 -30.22 -19.68 -18.97
C GLN A 454 -31.29 -19.40 -17.90
N PRO A 455 -32.58 -19.30 -18.27
CA PRO A 455 -33.64 -19.10 -17.30
C PRO A 455 -33.68 -20.22 -16.25
N SER A 456 -33.55 -19.86 -14.98
CA SER A 456 -33.70 -20.78 -13.85
C SER A 456 -34.47 -20.11 -12.70
N PRO A 457 -35.07 -20.86 -11.76
CA PRO A 457 -35.76 -20.30 -10.61
C PRO A 457 -34.87 -19.40 -9.73
N GLU A 458 -33.56 -19.69 -9.71
CA GLU A 458 -32.55 -19.01 -8.90
C GLU A 458 -32.00 -17.75 -9.58
N LEU A 459 -32.18 -17.59 -10.90
CA LEU A 459 -31.60 -16.49 -11.67
C LEU A 459 -32.04 -15.11 -11.14
N ALA A 460 -33.31 -14.99 -10.73
CA ALA A 460 -33.82 -13.77 -10.12
C ALA A 460 -33.13 -13.44 -8.78
N ALA A 461 -32.73 -14.45 -8.01
CA ALA A 461 -31.99 -14.28 -6.77
C ALA A 461 -30.54 -13.85 -7.02
N TYR A 462 -29.92 -14.32 -8.11
CA TYR A 462 -28.55 -13.96 -8.48
C TYR A 462 -28.43 -12.64 -9.25
N THR A 463 -29.51 -12.11 -9.82
CA THR A 463 -29.47 -10.87 -10.61
C THR A 463 -29.27 -9.65 -9.71
N TRP A 464 -28.20 -8.89 -9.94
CA TRP A 464 -27.89 -7.63 -9.25
C TRP A 464 -28.28 -6.41 -10.09
N ALA A 465 -28.09 -6.50 -11.41
CA ALA A 465 -28.47 -5.46 -12.37
C ALA A 465 -29.15 -6.10 -13.58
N LYS A 466 -30.10 -5.37 -14.17
CA LYS A 466 -30.89 -5.80 -15.34
C LYS A 466 -30.98 -4.67 -16.36
N LEU A 467 -31.26 -5.02 -17.61
CA LEU A 467 -31.59 -4.08 -18.67
C LEU A 467 -33.07 -3.68 -18.61
N ALA A 468 -33.44 -2.64 -19.36
CA ALA A 468 -34.82 -2.13 -19.44
C ALA A 468 -35.84 -3.22 -19.83
N ASP A 469 -35.43 -4.18 -20.66
CA ASP A 469 -36.23 -5.35 -21.06
C ASP A 469 -36.31 -6.48 -20.01
N GLY A 470 -35.65 -6.31 -18.87
CA GLY A 470 -35.64 -7.26 -17.76
C GLY A 470 -34.56 -8.35 -17.84
N THR A 471 -33.73 -8.38 -18.89
CA THR A 471 -32.63 -9.35 -18.98
C THR A 471 -31.49 -9.02 -18.02
N PRO A 472 -30.84 -10.03 -17.38
CA PRO A 472 -29.75 -9.78 -16.43
C PRO A 472 -28.51 -9.18 -17.10
N LEU A 473 -28.02 -8.05 -16.57
CA LEU A 473 -26.75 -7.44 -16.98
C LEU A 473 -25.60 -7.88 -16.07
N VAL A 474 -25.85 -7.98 -14.75
CA VAL A 474 -24.89 -8.49 -13.77
C VAL A 474 -25.57 -9.51 -12.89
N THR A 475 -24.95 -10.68 -12.79
CA THR A 475 -25.36 -11.76 -11.89
C THR A 475 -24.25 -12.02 -10.87
N ALA A 476 -24.62 -12.34 -9.64
CA ALA A 476 -23.68 -12.74 -8.60
C ALA A 476 -24.24 -13.85 -7.71
N ARG A 477 -23.37 -14.76 -7.28
CA ARG A 477 -23.69 -15.90 -6.43
C ARG A 477 -22.61 -16.06 -5.35
N SER A 478 -23.04 -16.30 -4.12
CA SER A 478 -22.13 -16.67 -3.03
C SER A 478 -21.60 -18.10 -3.22
N TYR A 479 -20.31 -18.28 -2.95
CA TYR A 479 -19.62 -19.56 -3.04
C TYR A 479 -18.68 -19.69 -1.84
N GLY A 480 -19.00 -20.60 -0.90
CA GLY A 480 -18.37 -20.62 0.42
C GLY A 480 -18.55 -19.27 1.15
N LYS A 481 -17.45 -18.65 1.58
CA LYS A 481 -17.44 -17.30 2.17
C LYS A 481 -17.26 -16.18 1.14
N GLY A 482 -16.90 -16.51 -0.10
CA GLY A 482 -16.63 -15.56 -1.18
C GLY A 482 -17.81 -15.34 -2.12
N LEU A 483 -17.51 -14.68 -3.24
CA LEU A 483 -18.50 -14.20 -4.19
C LEU A 483 -18.02 -14.37 -5.63
N ILE A 484 -18.90 -14.88 -6.50
CA ILE A 484 -18.68 -14.90 -7.94
C ILE A 484 -19.61 -13.87 -8.58
N VAL A 485 -19.05 -12.91 -9.31
CA VAL A 485 -19.77 -11.86 -10.04
C VAL A 485 -19.46 -11.98 -11.53
N LEU A 486 -20.50 -11.98 -12.37
CA LEU A 486 -20.39 -12.02 -13.82
C LEU A 486 -21.10 -10.80 -14.42
N PHE A 487 -20.36 -10.01 -15.19
CA PHE A 487 -20.89 -9.01 -16.12
C PHE A 487 -21.19 -9.70 -17.45
N HIS A 488 -22.43 -9.62 -17.93
CA HIS A 488 -22.87 -10.26 -19.18
C HIS A 488 -22.43 -9.50 -20.46
N VAL A 489 -21.46 -8.59 -20.31
CA VAL A 489 -20.87 -7.73 -21.34
C VAL A 489 -19.35 -7.72 -21.20
N THR A 490 -18.66 -7.21 -22.22
CA THR A 490 -17.19 -7.04 -22.20
C THR A 490 -16.76 -5.94 -21.22
N ALA A 491 -15.51 -6.03 -20.74
CA ALA A 491 -14.88 -4.96 -19.96
C ALA A 491 -14.57 -3.70 -20.80
N THR A 492 -14.58 -3.83 -22.12
CA THR A 492 -14.36 -2.76 -23.10
C THR A 492 -15.68 -2.20 -23.64
N PRO A 493 -15.65 -1.01 -24.26
CA PRO A 493 -16.82 -0.40 -24.89
C PRO A 493 -17.39 -1.14 -26.10
N GLU A 494 -16.81 -2.28 -26.52
CA GLU A 494 -17.22 -2.99 -27.73
C GLU A 494 -18.71 -3.40 -27.66
N TRP A 495 -19.14 -3.93 -26.51
CA TRP A 495 -20.51 -4.44 -26.34
C TRP A 495 -21.45 -3.50 -25.59
N SER A 496 -20.93 -2.52 -24.86
CA SER A 496 -21.72 -1.59 -24.04
C SER A 496 -20.99 -0.28 -23.80
N ASP A 497 -21.73 0.83 -23.65
CA ASP A 497 -21.16 2.13 -23.23
C ASP A 497 -20.88 2.22 -21.72
N LEU A 498 -21.16 1.16 -20.95
CA LEU A 498 -20.98 1.11 -19.50
C LEU A 498 -19.58 1.56 -19.05
N PRO A 499 -18.46 1.17 -19.69
CA PRO A 499 -17.13 1.61 -19.26
C PRO A 499 -16.89 3.13 -19.32
N TYR A 500 -17.74 3.89 -20.00
CA TYR A 500 -17.68 5.36 -20.05
C TYR A 500 -18.46 6.05 -18.92
N ASP A 501 -19.25 5.32 -18.14
CA ASP A 501 -20.11 5.87 -17.08
C ASP A 501 -19.53 5.67 -15.67
N GLY A 502 -19.78 6.63 -14.77
CA GLY A 502 -19.33 6.56 -13.37
C GLY A 502 -19.95 5.41 -12.56
N ALA A 503 -21.09 4.87 -13.00
CA ALA A 503 -21.68 3.67 -12.40
C ALA A 503 -20.77 2.46 -12.56
N PHE A 504 -20.00 2.34 -13.66
CA PHE A 504 -19.05 1.24 -13.84
C PHE A 504 -17.98 1.23 -12.76
N VAL A 505 -17.42 2.40 -12.43
CA VAL A 505 -16.45 2.57 -11.33
C VAL A 505 -17.06 2.13 -10.00
N SER A 506 -18.29 2.56 -9.73
CA SER A 506 -19.00 2.25 -8.49
C SER A 506 -19.32 0.75 -8.38
N MET A 507 -19.73 0.11 -9.48
CA MET A 507 -20.02 -1.31 -9.55
C MET A 507 -18.76 -2.15 -9.33
N LEU A 508 -17.66 -1.80 -10.00
CA LEU A 508 -16.37 -2.47 -9.82
C LEU A 508 -15.84 -2.33 -8.39
N ARG A 509 -15.89 -1.12 -7.82
CA ARG A 509 -15.47 -0.88 -6.43
C ARG A 509 -16.28 -1.74 -5.46
N ARG A 510 -17.60 -1.82 -5.64
CA ARG A 510 -18.47 -2.64 -4.80
C ARG A 510 -18.18 -4.13 -4.96
N ALA A 511 -18.04 -4.60 -6.19
CA ALA A 511 -17.74 -5.99 -6.47
C ALA A 511 -16.38 -6.40 -5.87
N ALA A 512 -15.35 -5.55 -6.02
CA ALA A 512 -14.02 -5.79 -5.46
C ALA A 512 -14.01 -5.77 -3.92
N ALA A 513 -14.73 -4.84 -3.31
CA ALA A 513 -14.85 -4.77 -1.84
C ALA A 513 -15.60 -5.96 -1.23
N SER A 514 -16.36 -6.72 -2.04
CA SER A 514 -17.12 -7.89 -1.57
C SER A 514 -16.24 -9.14 -1.38
N GLY A 515 -15.00 -9.13 -1.87
CA GLY A 515 -14.09 -10.29 -1.88
C GLY A 515 -13.20 -10.45 -0.67
N ASN A 516 -13.44 -9.63 0.34
CA ASN A 516 -12.90 -9.89 1.65
C ASN A 516 -14.14 -10.12 2.50
N GLY A 517 -14.47 -11.39 2.79
CA GLY A 517 -15.64 -11.77 3.62
C GLY A 517 -15.74 -11.05 4.98
N LYS A 518 -14.71 -10.25 5.30
CA LYS A 518 -14.52 -9.28 6.37
C LYS A 518 -14.89 -7.82 6.03
N ARG A 519 -15.57 -7.48 4.93
CA ARG A 519 -15.68 -6.06 4.52
C ARG A 519 -17.00 -5.65 3.91
N ASN A 520 -18.08 -6.40 4.11
CA ASN A 520 -19.37 -6.04 3.54
C ASN A 520 -19.94 -4.79 4.26
N THR A 521 -19.61 -3.60 3.76
CA THR A 521 -20.03 -2.31 4.32
C THR A 521 -21.52 -2.00 4.11
N GLN A 522 -22.35 -2.97 3.71
CA GLN A 522 -23.79 -2.77 3.48
C GLN A 522 -24.73 -3.78 4.11
N SER A 523 -24.32 -4.40 5.21
CA SER A 523 -25.28 -4.75 6.25
C SER A 523 -24.80 -4.19 7.57
N VAL A 524 -25.15 -2.92 7.81
CA VAL A 524 -24.97 -2.24 9.10
C VAL A 524 -25.79 -2.93 10.21
N SER A 525 -26.67 -3.89 9.89
CA SER A 525 -27.66 -4.40 10.85
C SER A 525 -27.49 -5.86 11.31
N THR A 526 -26.58 -6.67 10.77
CA THR A 526 -26.53 -8.11 11.10
C THR A 526 -25.12 -8.61 11.43
N GLY A 527 -24.66 -8.31 12.64
CA GLY A 527 -23.44 -8.91 13.19
C GLY A 527 -23.14 -8.43 14.62
N THR A 528 -22.51 -9.31 15.41
CA THR A 528 -21.93 -8.96 16.72
C THR A 528 -20.41 -8.78 16.58
N LEU A 529 -19.89 -7.79 17.29
CA LEU A 529 -18.48 -7.39 17.35
C LEU A 529 -17.97 -7.72 18.75
N ALA A 530 -17.08 -8.71 18.85
CA ALA A 530 -16.49 -9.11 20.11
C ALA A 530 -15.13 -8.39 20.33
N PRO A 531 -14.81 -7.99 21.56
CA PRO A 531 -13.51 -7.39 21.86
C PRO A 531 -12.35 -8.32 21.46
N PHE A 532 -11.36 -7.81 20.73
CA PHE A 532 -10.22 -8.59 20.25
C PHE A 532 -8.87 -8.09 20.77
N ARG A 533 -8.67 -6.77 20.76
CA ARG A 533 -7.51 -6.09 21.37
C ARG A 533 -7.97 -4.79 22.00
N LEU A 534 -7.66 -4.56 23.26
CA LEU A 534 -8.02 -3.34 23.98
C LEU A 534 -6.82 -2.43 24.14
N VAL A 535 -7.05 -1.13 24.11
CA VAL A 535 -6.05 -0.11 24.40
C VAL A 535 -6.10 0.19 25.89
N ASP A 536 -4.96 0.04 26.57
CA ASP A 536 -4.83 0.49 27.95
C ASP A 536 -4.60 2.00 28.02
N ALA A 537 -4.63 2.57 29.22
CA ALA A 537 -4.53 4.03 29.37
C ALA A 537 -3.21 4.62 28.83
N PHE A 538 -2.15 3.82 28.68
CA PHE A 538 -0.86 4.27 28.14
C PHE A 538 -0.75 4.08 26.63
N GLY A 539 -1.84 3.68 25.95
CA GLY A 539 -1.84 3.45 24.51
C GLY A 539 -1.30 2.08 24.08
N GLN A 540 -1.15 1.12 25.00
CA GLN A 540 -0.67 -0.22 24.68
C GLN A 540 -1.82 -1.18 24.37
N LEU A 541 -1.65 -2.01 23.34
CA LEU A 541 -2.62 -3.05 22.98
C LEU A 541 -2.47 -4.27 23.91
N LYS A 542 -3.59 -4.72 24.47
CA LYS A 542 -3.68 -5.89 25.35
C LYS A 542 -4.82 -6.80 24.93
N LEU A 543 -4.73 -8.05 25.36
CA LEU A 543 -5.85 -8.97 25.24
C LEU A 543 -6.99 -8.51 26.17
N PRO A 544 -8.26 -8.67 25.76
CA PRO A 544 -9.39 -8.40 26.62
C PRO A 544 -9.31 -9.18 27.93
N SER A 545 -9.57 -8.52 29.05
CA SER A 545 -9.61 -9.13 30.38
C SER A 545 -11.00 -8.99 30.98
N GLY A 546 -11.59 -10.08 31.48
CA GLY A 546 -12.95 -10.10 32.04
C GLY A 546 -14.01 -10.55 31.03
N ASN A 547 -15.26 -10.66 31.49
CA ASN A 547 -16.41 -10.99 30.65
C ASN A 547 -17.00 -9.71 30.04
N LEU A 548 -16.45 -9.29 28.89
CA LEU A 548 -17.02 -8.21 28.08
C LEU A 548 -18.05 -8.79 27.10
N GLU A 549 -19.23 -8.18 27.03
CA GLU A 549 -20.29 -8.61 26.12
C GLU A 549 -20.02 -8.12 24.68
N PRO A 550 -20.29 -8.95 23.64
CA PRO A 550 -20.20 -8.50 22.26
C PRO A 550 -21.22 -7.39 21.96
N LEU A 551 -20.82 -6.38 21.19
CA LEU A 551 -21.69 -5.28 20.77
C LEU A 551 -22.35 -5.61 19.43
N SER A 552 -23.60 -5.19 19.21
CA SER A 552 -24.17 -5.23 17.85
C SER A 552 -23.53 -4.17 16.96
N ALA A 553 -23.50 -4.39 15.64
CA ALA A 553 -22.95 -3.42 14.69
C ALA A 553 -23.62 -2.03 14.74
N GLU A 554 -24.93 -1.99 15.03
CA GLU A 554 -25.70 -0.76 15.21
C GLU A 554 -25.29 -0.04 16.51
N ALA A 555 -25.24 -0.76 17.64
CA ALA A 555 -24.83 -0.19 18.92
C ALA A 555 -23.39 0.31 18.90
N PHE A 556 -22.49 -0.40 18.19
CA PHE A 556 -21.08 -0.03 18.07
C PHE A 556 -20.88 1.38 17.53
N SER A 557 -21.72 1.82 16.58
CA SER A 557 -21.55 3.11 15.89
C SER A 557 -21.84 4.33 16.78
N ILE A 558 -22.52 4.12 17.91
CA ILE A 558 -22.87 5.17 18.89
C ILE A 558 -22.23 4.95 20.26
N THR A 559 -21.46 3.87 20.44
CA THR A 559 -20.88 3.49 21.73
C THR A 559 -19.71 4.39 22.10
N THR A 560 -19.72 4.92 23.32
CA THR A 560 -18.60 5.68 23.89
C THR A 560 -17.68 4.77 24.73
N PRO A 561 -16.37 5.09 24.83
CA PRO A 561 -15.42 4.36 25.66
C PRO A 561 -15.87 4.34 27.13
N SER A 562 -16.02 3.14 27.70
CA SER A 562 -16.47 2.95 29.08
C SER A 562 -15.91 1.64 29.65
N PRO A 563 -16.11 1.33 30.96
CA PRO A 563 -15.69 0.05 31.53
C PRO A 563 -16.35 -1.17 30.88
N LEU A 564 -17.56 -1.00 30.33
CA LEU A 564 -18.32 -2.06 29.64
C LEU A 564 -17.90 -2.18 28.17
N SER A 565 -17.49 -1.07 27.55
CA SER A 565 -17.01 -1.02 26.17
C SER A 565 -15.67 -0.28 26.10
N PRO A 566 -14.55 -0.91 26.50
CA PRO A 566 -13.25 -0.26 26.51
C PRO A 566 -12.77 0.09 25.10
N PRO A 567 -11.94 1.13 24.92
CA PRO A 567 -11.37 1.45 23.60
C PRO A 567 -10.48 0.31 23.12
N GLY A 568 -10.51 0.03 21.82
CA GLY A 568 -9.88 -1.16 21.24
C GLY A 568 -10.39 -1.56 19.86
N LEU A 569 -9.82 -2.63 19.32
CA LEU A 569 -10.28 -3.36 18.14
C LEU A 569 -11.28 -4.44 18.55
N TYR A 570 -12.39 -4.46 17.84
CA TYR A 570 -13.47 -5.43 17.99
C TYR A 570 -13.62 -6.20 16.68
N GLN A 571 -13.64 -7.52 16.78
CA GLN A 571 -13.70 -8.41 15.62
C GLN A 571 -15.13 -8.90 15.42
N GLY A 572 -15.61 -8.82 14.18
CA GLY A 572 -16.88 -9.40 13.76
C GLY A 572 -16.73 -10.22 12.47
N PRO A 573 -17.85 -10.74 11.94
CA PRO A 573 -17.87 -11.43 10.65
C PRO A 573 -17.37 -10.53 9.52
N GLN A 574 -17.73 -9.25 9.59
CA GLN A 574 -17.39 -8.20 8.62
C GLN A 574 -16.11 -7.44 9.01
N GLY A 575 -15.11 -8.14 9.55
CA GLY A 575 -13.80 -7.56 9.86
C GLY A 575 -13.70 -6.90 11.23
N SER A 576 -12.60 -6.20 11.45
CA SER A 576 -12.31 -5.48 12.68
C SER A 576 -12.79 -4.03 12.60
N ARG A 577 -13.29 -3.51 13.73
CA ARG A 577 -13.64 -2.10 13.92
C ARG A 577 -12.98 -1.54 15.17
N ALA A 578 -12.61 -0.27 15.15
CA ALA A 578 -11.98 0.41 16.28
C ALA A 578 -12.94 1.30 17.07
N ILE A 579 -12.84 1.25 18.39
CA ILE A 579 -13.29 2.30 19.30
C ILE A 579 -12.05 3.07 19.77
N ASN A 580 -11.85 4.28 19.27
CA ASN A 580 -10.70 5.12 19.62
C ASN A 580 -11.07 6.08 20.77
N ALA A 581 -10.24 6.13 21.82
CA ALA A 581 -10.50 6.99 22.98
C ALA A 581 -10.51 8.48 22.61
N GLY A 582 -9.59 8.89 21.73
CA GLY A 582 -9.48 10.27 21.26
C GLY A 582 -10.62 10.74 20.35
N ALA A 583 -11.40 9.82 19.75
CA ALA A 583 -12.53 10.18 18.88
C ALA A 583 -13.64 10.94 19.62
N PHE A 584 -13.76 10.73 20.92
CA PHE A 584 -14.78 11.35 21.79
C PHE A 584 -14.21 12.50 22.63
N ALA A 585 -13.06 13.04 22.23
CA ALA A 585 -12.53 14.23 22.86
C ALA A 585 -13.39 15.46 22.49
N ALA A 586 -13.58 16.38 23.43
CA ALA A 586 -14.45 17.55 23.24
C ALA A 586 -14.14 18.32 21.94
N GLU A 587 -15.19 18.86 21.30
CA GLU A 587 -15.03 19.62 20.06
C GLU A 587 -14.20 20.90 20.28
N GLU A 588 -14.52 21.64 21.34
CA GLU A 588 -13.74 22.77 21.84
C GLU A 588 -13.11 22.42 23.19
N LEU A 589 -11.78 22.60 23.31
CA LEU A 589 -11.08 22.44 24.57
C LEU A 589 -11.10 23.73 25.34
N GLN A 590 -11.80 23.70 26.47
CA GLN A 590 -11.75 24.76 27.46
C GLN A 590 -10.87 24.29 28.62
N SER A 591 -10.00 25.18 29.07
CA SER A 591 -9.29 24.98 30.33
C SER A 591 -10.30 25.12 31.46
N LEU A 592 -10.20 24.24 32.46
CA LEU A 592 -11.06 24.31 33.64
C LEU A 592 -11.03 25.71 34.28
N ALA A 593 -12.20 26.38 34.31
CA ALA A 593 -12.41 27.65 35.00
C ALA A 593 -12.85 27.40 36.45
N SER A 594 -12.12 27.97 37.42
CA SER A 594 -12.46 27.87 38.84
C SER A 594 -12.07 29.14 39.59
N ASN A 595 -12.85 29.47 40.62
CA ASN A 595 -12.58 30.56 41.56
C ASN A 595 -11.79 30.08 42.79
N ALA A 596 -11.50 28.78 42.90
CA ALA A 596 -10.74 28.19 43.99
C ALA A 596 -9.24 28.53 43.92
N VAL A 597 -8.48 28.18 44.96
CA VAL A 597 -7.01 28.28 44.92
C VAL A 597 -6.48 27.24 43.94
N VAL A 598 -5.99 27.70 42.78
CA VAL A 598 -5.45 26.87 41.72
C VAL A 598 -3.92 26.84 41.80
N PHE A 599 -3.35 25.65 41.76
CA PHE A 599 -1.92 25.43 41.61
C PHE A 599 -1.64 24.88 40.19
N ASP A 600 -1.04 25.69 39.32
CA ASP A 600 -0.74 25.35 37.92
C ASP A 600 0.49 24.42 37.76
N GLU A 601 1.28 24.23 38.82
CA GLU A 601 2.42 23.31 38.83
C GLU A 601 2.56 22.63 40.20
N ALA A 602 2.24 21.33 40.26
CA ALA A 602 2.53 20.49 41.44
C ALA A 602 4.02 20.51 41.85
N LEU A 603 4.93 20.90 40.95
CA LEU A 603 6.37 20.94 41.20
C LEU A 603 6.92 22.25 41.78
N SER A 604 6.09 23.27 42.03
CA SER A 604 6.53 24.42 42.84
C SER A 604 6.71 24.08 44.33
N GLN A 605 6.40 22.83 44.74
CA GLN A 605 6.75 22.29 46.06
C GLN A 605 7.88 21.24 46.05
N LYS A 606 8.65 21.08 44.95
CA LYS A 606 9.89 20.30 45.04
C LYS A 606 10.83 21.05 45.98
N ARG A 607 11.07 20.53 47.19
CA ARG A 607 12.14 21.02 48.08
C ARG A 607 13.41 21.07 47.23
N ARG A 608 13.83 22.27 46.79
CA ARG A 608 14.99 22.40 45.91
C ARG A 608 16.20 21.93 46.70
N GLY A 609 16.69 20.74 46.35
CA GLY A 609 17.92 20.18 46.89
C GLY A 609 19.09 21.00 46.38
N LEU A 610 19.64 21.84 47.24
CA LEU A 610 20.83 22.64 46.94
C LEU A 610 22.09 21.76 46.89
N GLY A 611 22.03 20.52 47.39
CA GLY A 611 23.16 19.59 47.44
C GLY A 611 23.86 19.39 46.09
N GLY A 612 23.09 19.23 45.00
CA GLY A 612 23.64 19.07 43.65
C GLY A 612 24.39 20.31 43.16
N VAL A 613 23.89 21.51 43.47
CA VAL A 613 24.54 22.78 43.12
C VAL A 613 25.88 22.93 43.84
N PHE A 614 25.93 22.58 45.14
CA PHE A 614 27.16 22.60 45.92
C PHE A 614 28.19 21.57 45.44
N LEU A 615 27.76 20.36 45.07
CA LEU A 615 28.65 19.34 44.49
C LEU A 615 29.16 19.75 43.10
N MET A 616 28.31 20.33 42.25
CA MET A 616 28.72 20.84 40.94
C MET A 616 29.76 21.95 41.08
N ALA A 617 29.56 22.89 42.00
CA ALA A 617 30.54 23.93 42.30
C ALA A 617 31.87 23.34 42.82
N ALA A 618 31.82 22.30 43.66
CA ALA A 618 33.02 21.59 44.12
C ALA A 618 33.77 20.90 42.97
N PHE A 619 33.07 20.17 42.09
CA PHE A 619 33.68 19.55 40.91
C PHE A 619 34.28 20.59 39.95
N GLY A 620 33.59 21.71 39.73
CA GLY A 620 34.09 22.81 38.90
C GLY A 620 35.39 23.40 39.45
N LEU A 621 35.48 23.60 40.77
CA LEU A 621 36.72 24.06 41.42
C LEU A 621 37.84 23.02 41.35
N LEU A 622 37.52 21.72 41.50
CA LEU A 622 38.51 20.64 41.36
C LEU A 622 39.06 20.56 39.94
N PHE A 623 38.19 20.71 38.93
CA PHE A 623 38.62 20.80 37.54
C PHE A 623 39.54 22.01 37.31
N LEU A 624 39.19 23.17 37.88
CA LEU A 624 40.03 24.36 37.83
C LEU A 624 41.39 24.14 38.51
N ASP A 625 41.44 23.46 39.67
CA ASP A 625 42.70 23.06 40.34
C ASP A 625 43.58 22.22 39.42
N LEU A 626 42.98 21.28 38.68
CA LEU A 626 43.69 20.39 37.76
C LEU A 626 44.26 21.14 36.55
N VAL A 627 43.48 22.04 35.94
CA VAL A 627 43.95 22.91 34.85
C VAL A 627 45.10 23.80 35.32
N VAL A 628 44.95 24.42 36.49
CA VAL A 628 45.98 25.26 37.10
C VAL A 628 47.26 24.47 37.39
N ALA A 629 47.15 23.27 37.95
CA ALA A 629 48.30 22.40 38.23
C ALA A 629 49.03 21.98 36.93
N LEU A 630 48.30 21.72 35.86
CA LEU A 630 48.85 21.43 34.53
C LEU A 630 49.56 22.63 33.90
N LEU A 631 49.03 23.85 34.08
CA LEU A 631 49.64 25.09 33.61
C LEU A 631 50.94 25.40 34.36
N ILE A 632 50.92 25.30 35.70
CA ILE A 632 52.08 25.60 36.55
C ILE A 632 53.21 24.58 36.37
N SER A 633 52.88 23.30 36.15
CA SER A 633 53.88 22.25 35.95
C SER A 633 54.60 22.28 34.58
N GLY A 634 54.33 23.30 33.75
CA GLY A 634 54.96 23.49 32.44
C GLY A 634 54.62 22.41 31.39
N ARG A 635 53.88 21.37 31.79
CA ARG A 635 53.52 20.23 30.93
C ARG A 635 52.60 20.62 29.77
N PHE A 636 51.95 21.78 29.84
CA PHE A 636 51.12 22.31 28.76
C PHE A 636 51.90 22.55 27.45
N ARG A 637 53.21 22.85 27.51
CA ARG A 637 54.06 23.08 26.32
C ARG A 637 54.55 21.81 25.63
N ARG A 638 54.47 20.64 26.27
CA ARG A 638 54.87 19.33 25.71
C ARG A 638 53.72 18.56 25.04
N PHE A 639 52.51 19.10 25.07
CA PHE A 639 51.40 18.56 24.28
C PHE A 639 51.53 19.06 22.84
N SER A 640 52.08 18.22 21.96
CA SER A 640 52.07 18.45 20.52
C SER A 640 50.62 18.52 20.00
N LYS A 641 50.47 19.00 18.75
CA LYS A 641 49.23 19.38 18.03
C LYS A 641 48.10 18.33 17.97
N SER A 642 48.20 17.20 18.65
CA SER A 642 47.20 16.12 18.64
C SER A 642 46.25 16.14 19.86
N ALA A 643 46.49 16.96 20.89
CA ALA A 643 45.63 16.99 22.10
C ALA A 643 44.50 18.03 22.04
N SER A 644 44.54 19.00 21.12
CA SER A 644 43.37 19.85 20.82
C SER A 644 42.19 19.01 20.35
N PHE A 645 42.45 17.82 19.79
CA PHE A 645 41.42 16.85 19.44
C PHE A 645 40.79 16.18 20.66
N ALA A 646 41.52 15.88 21.74
CA ALA A 646 40.95 15.17 22.90
C ALA A 646 40.06 16.04 23.80
N LEU A 647 40.38 17.34 23.92
CA LEU A 647 39.53 18.29 24.65
C LEU A 647 38.23 18.60 23.87
N ILE A 648 38.31 18.61 22.54
CA ILE A 648 37.15 18.72 21.64
C ILE A 648 36.40 17.37 21.56
N LEU A 649 37.06 16.22 21.64
CA LEU A 649 36.44 14.89 21.66
C LEU A 649 35.65 14.66 22.95
N PHE A 650 36.14 15.17 24.09
CA PHE A 650 35.41 15.05 25.36
C PHE A 650 34.25 16.03 25.48
N MET A 651 34.27 17.16 24.74
CA MET A 651 33.14 18.07 24.59
C MET A 651 32.18 17.68 23.44
N GLY A 652 32.66 16.91 22.46
CA GLY A 652 31.92 16.48 21.27
C GLY A 652 31.32 15.07 21.34
N ALA A 653 31.74 14.22 22.29
CA ALA A 653 31.25 12.85 22.44
C ALA A 653 29.86 12.73 23.11
N SER A 654 29.17 13.84 23.34
CA SER A 654 27.77 13.85 23.81
C SER A 654 26.74 13.95 22.68
N VAL A 655 27.16 13.96 21.41
CA VAL A 655 26.23 14.09 20.28
C VAL A 655 26.49 12.98 19.25
N PHE A 656 25.58 12.00 19.27
CA PHE A 656 25.14 11.12 18.17
C PHE A 656 26.19 10.71 17.13
N VAL A 657 26.63 9.45 17.22
CA VAL A 657 27.19 8.72 16.06
C VAL A 657 26.23 7.58 15.72
N ASP A 658 25.35 7.84 14.75
CA ASP A 658 24.68 6.80 13.97
C ASP A 658 25.65 6.28 12.90
N GLN A 659 25.89 4.98 12.88
CA GLN A 659 26.58 4.30 11.79
C GLN A 659 25.56 3.87 10.73
N PRO A 660 25.78 4.12 9.42
CA PRO A 660 25.01 3.47 8.38
C PRO A 660 25.59 2.07 8.12
N SER A 661 24.82 1.05 8.46
CA SER A 661 25.01 -0.32 7.98
C SER A 661 24.56 -0.40 6.52
N GLN A 662 25.49 -0.69 5.60
CA GLN A 662 25.14 -1.12 4.25
C GLN A 662 24.71 -2.60 4.30
N ALA A 663 23.42 -2.85 4.13
CA ALA A 663 22.86 -4.18 3.93
C ALA A 663 22.89 -4.54 2.44
N GLN A 664 23.45 -5.70 2.14
CA GLN A 664 23.47 -6.33 0.82
C GLN A 664 22.04 -6.69 0.39
N THR A 665 21.65 -6.26 -0.80
CA THR A 665 20.44 -6.73 -1.46
C THR A 665 20.73 -8.10 -2.08
N GLU A 666 20.20 -9.16 -1.48
CA GLU A 666 20.06 -10.47 -2.12
C GLU A 666 19.07 -10.33 -3.29
N ALA A 667 19.60 -10.30 -4.50
CA ALA A 667 18.81 -10.55 -5.70
C ALA A 667 18.49 -12.05 -5.77
N ALA A 668 17.20 -12.39 -5.84
CA ALA A 668 16.70 -13.74 -6.00
C ALA A 668 17.40 -14.49 -7.18
N PRO A 669 17.58 -15.82 -7.08
CA PRO A 669 18.27 -16.60 -8.10
C PRO A 669 17.45 -16.63 -9.41
N LYS A 670 17.88 -15.88 -10.43
CA LYS A 670 17.36 -16.03 -11.79
C LYS A 670 17.76 -17.42 -12.30
N ALA A 671 16.77 -18.21 -12.71
CA ALA A 671 17.01 -19.51 -13.34
C ALA A 671 17.97 -19.37 -14.55
N PRO A 672 18.86 -20.35 -14.80
CA PRO A 672 19.82 -20.27 -15.90
C PRO A 672 19.09 -20.30 -17.25
N ILE A 673 19.27 -19.24 -18.05
CA ILE A 673 18.72 -19.11 -19.40
C ILE A 673 19.35 -20.16 -20.32
N SER A 674 18.54 -20.98 -20.98
CA SER A 674 19.00 -22.00 -21.94
C SER A 674 19.62 -21.35 -23.19
N LYS A 675 20.59 -22.04 -23.82
CA LYS A 675 21.20 -21.61 -25.09
C LYS A 675 20.14 -21.32 -26.17
N LYS A 676 19.11 -22.17 -26.25
CA LYS A 676 18.01 -22.05 -27.21
C LYS A 676 17.19 -20.77 -26.98
N GLN A 677 16.93 -20.43 -25.72
CA GLN A 677 16.22 -19.18 -25.35
C GLN A 677 17.07 -17.95 -25.70
N LYS A 678 18.37 -17.99 -25.40
CA LYS A 678 19.30 -16.91 -25.76
C LYS A 678 19.36 -16.68 -27.27
N GLU A 679 19.40 -17.75 -28.06
CA GLU A 679 19.42 -17.68 -29.52
C GLU A 679 18.12 -17.13 -30.12
N ALA A 680 16.95 -17.57 -29.63
CA ALA A 680 15.66 -17.10 -30.09
C ALA A 680 15.40 -15.62 -29.72
N ALA A 681 15.89 -15.18 -28.55
CA ALA A 681 15.79 -13.78 -28.13
C ALA A 681 16.70 -12.82 -28.93
N LEU A 682 17.82 -13.30 -29.47
CA LEU A 682 18.78 -12.47 -30.22
C LEU A 682 18.48 -12.40 -31.72
N GLN A 683 17.89 -13.44 -32.29
CA GLN A 683 17.59 -13.54 -33.71
C GLN A 683 16.22 -14.18 -33.94
N MET A 684 15.34 -13.45 -34.63
CA MET A 684 14.02 -13.93 -35.03
C MET A 684 14.15 -15.23 -35.82
N ARG A 685 13.39 -16.25 -35.40
CA ARG A 685 13.34 -17.56 -36.04
C ARG A 685 11.95 -18.16 -35.84
N PHE A 686 11.55 -19.07 -36.70
CA PHE A 686 10.34 -19.86 -36.50
C PHE A 686 10.64 -21.13 -35.71
N ALA A 687 9.60 -21.73 -35.14
CA ALA A 687 9.71 -23.02 -34.47
C ALA A 687 8.70 -24.03 -35.02
N TYR A 688 8.98 -25.31 -34.81
CA TYR A 688 8.03 -26.39 -35.05
C TYR A 688 7.91 -27.27 -33.82
N VAL A 689 6.71 -27.80 -33.57
CA VAL A 689 6.49 -28.72 -32.46
C VAL A 689 7.18 -30.05 -32.75
N GLU A 690 8.08 -30.46 -31.85
CA GLU A 690 8.80 -31.72 -31.95
C GLU A 690 7.85 -32.89 -31.74
N THR A 691 7.91 -33.89 -32.61
CA THR A 691 7.09 -35.09 -32.53
C THR A 691 7.96 -36.32 -32.21
N ASN A 692 7.35 -37.48 -31.95
CA ASN A 692 8.09 -38.72 -31.67
C ASN A 692 8.64 -39.38 -32.95
N ASN A 693 8.17 -38.95 -34.13
CA ASN A 693 8.59 -39.42 -35.43
C ASN A 693 9.80 -38.62 -35.97
N PRO A 694 11.01 -39.23 -36.02
CA PRO A 694 12.22 -38.53 -36.45
C PRO A 694 12.19 -38.13 -37.93
N ALA A 695 11.50 -38.89 -38.79
CA ALA A 695 11.36 -38.54 -40.21
C ALA A 695 10.49 -37.28 -40.38
N LEU A 696 9.42 -37.15 -39.59
CA LEU A 696 8.58 -35.96 -39.59
C LEU A 696 9.34 -34.73 -39.07
N ASN A 697 10.10 -34.88 -37.99
CA ASN A 697 10.95 -33.80 -37.46
C ASN A 697 11.99 -33.33 -38.49
N MET A 698 12.62 -34.26 -39.21
CA MET A 698 13.56 -33.93 -40.27
C MET A 698 12.88 -33.16 -41.42
N GLN A 699 11.67 -33.59 -41.81
CA GLN A 699 10.86 -32.91 -42.81
C GLN A 699 10.42 -31.51 -42.35
N LEU A 700 10.05 -31.34 -41.07
CA LEU A 700 9.71 -30.04 -40.47
C LEU A 700 10.89 -29.07 -40.50
N ALA A 701 12.06 -29.53 -40.08
CA ALA A 701 13.28 -28.73 -40.14
C ALA A 701 13.65 -28.33 -41.57
N ALA A 702 13.59 -29.28 -42.52
CA ALA A 702 13.89 -29.03 -43.92
C ALA A 702 12.86 -28.11 -44.61
N GLY A 703 11.57 -28.27 -44.27
CA GLY A 703 10.47 -27.46 -44.79
C GLY A 703 10.56 -26.01 -44.36
N LEU A 704 10.75 -25.75 -43.06
CA LEU A 704 10.90 -24.38 -42.57
C LEU A 704 12.21 -23.75 -43.05
N ARG A 705 13.29 -24.53 -43.22
CA ARG A 705 14.52 -24.03 -43.84
C ARG A 705 14.30 -23.60 -45.30
N GLY A 706 13.55 -24.39 -46.06
CA GLY A 706 13.17 -24.03 -47.44
C GLY A 706 12.30 -22.79 -47.50
N LEU A 707 11.34 -22.64 -46.57
CA LEU A 707 10.55 -21.42 -46.44
C LEU A 707 11.43 -20.21 -46.10
N ASN A 708 12.34 -20.33 -45.14
CA ASN A 708 13.30 -19.25 -44.79
C ASN A 708 14.13 -18.82 -45.99
N LEU A 709 14.59 -19.77 -46.80
CA LEU A 709 15.36 -19.48 -48.01
C LEU A 709 14.53 -18.69 -49.04
N GLU A 710 13.27 -19.07 -49.25
CA GLU A 710 12.39 -18.36 -50.19
C GLU A 710 11.95 -16.99 -49.66
N LEU A 711 11.79 -16.83 -48.33
CA LEU A 711 11.62 -15.52 -47.70
C LEU A 711 12.83 -14.63 -47.96
N PHE A 712 14.05 -15.10 -47.65
CA PHE A 712 15.29 -14.36 -47.87
C PHE A 712 15.48 -13.95 -49.34
N ARG A 713 15.07 -14.80 -50.29
CA ARG A 713 15.19 -14.52 -51.74
C ARG A 713 14.21 -13.47 -52.25
N ARG A 714 13.04 -13.34 -51.62
CA ARG A 714 11.87 -12.64 -52.20
C ARG A 714 11.37 -11.49 -51.34
N THR A 715 11.78 -11.41 -50.07
CA THR A 715 11.36 -10.38 -49.11
C THR A 715 12.58 -9.90 -48.30
N SER A 716 12.38 -8.87 -47.48
CA SER A 716 13.40 -8.40 -46.52
C SER A 716 13.38 -9.17 -45.20
N VAL A 717 12.60 -10.25 -45.09
CA VAL A 717 12.50 -11.05 -43.87
C VAL A 717 13.60 -12.10 -43.88
N GLU A 718 14.49 -12.07 -42.88
CA GLU A 718 15.65 -12.97 -42.77
C GLU A 718 15.60 -13.81 -41.47
N PRO A 719 14.74 -14.85 -41.39
CA PRO A 719 14.66 -15.67 -40.18
C PRO A 719 15.90 -16.56 -40.04
N ALA A 720 16.41 -16.67 -38.81
CA ALA A 720 17.46 -17.62 -38.47
C ALA A 720 16.97 -19.07 -38.52
N THR A 721 17.88 -20.03 -38.27
CA THR A 721 17.57 -21.46 -38.39
C THR A 721 16.42 -21.86 -37.46
N PRO A 722 15.40 -22.61 -37.96
CA PRO A 722 14.24 -22.99 -37.15
C PRO A 722 14.60 -23.88 -35.96
N HIS A 723 13.84 -23.75 -34.87
CA HIS A 723 13.97 -24.59 -33.69
C HIS A 723 12.89 -25.68 -33.62
N SER A 724 13.24 -26.89 -33.16
CA SER A 724 12.23 -27.80 -32.60
C SER A 724 11.80 -27.28 -31.23
N VAL A 725 10.54 -27.37 -30.84
CA VAL A 725 10.05 -27.01 -29.49
C VAL A 725 9.21 -28.12 -28.89
N LYS A 726 9.38 -28.34 -27.59
CA LYS A 726 8.58 -29.26 -26.77
C LYS A 726 7.58 -28.45 -25.97
N LEU A 727 6.29 -28.67 -26.24
CA LEU A 727 5.19 -28.02 -25.54
C LEU A 727 5.24 -28.33 -24.04
N GLY A 728 5.01 -27.33 -23.19
CA GLY A 728 5.08 -27.43 -21.73
C GLY A 728 6.49 -27.39 -21.13
N ILE A 729 7.55 -27.44 -21.95
CA ILE A 729 8.95 -27.45 -21.50
C ILE A 729 9.70 -26.22 -22.01
N ASP A 730 9.60 -25.93 -23.31
CA ASP A 730 10.29 -24.80 -23.94
C ASP A 730 9.46 -23.50 -23.85
N ALA A 731 10.14 -22.36 -23.73
CA ALA A 731 9.52 -21.03 -23.83
C ALA A 731 9.08 -20.74 -25.27
N LEU A 732 7.77 -20.68 -25.51
CA LEU A 732 7.14 -20.55 -26.83
C LEU A 732 7.03 -19.08 -27.30
N ASP A 733 6.94 -18.18 -26.34
CA ASP A 733 6.83 -16.71 -26.44
C ASP A 733 7.98 -16.02 -27.18
N LEU A 734 9.07 -16.75 -27.46
CA LEU A 734 10.22 -16.23 -28.22
C LEU A 734 10.08 -16.41 -29.74
N TYR A 735 9.01 -17.03 -30.23
CA TYR A 735 8.83 -17.33 -31.66
C TYR A 735 7.59 -16.61 -32.21
N PRO A 736 7.68 -15.86 -33.32
CA PRO A 736 6.50 -15.21 -33.92
C PRO A 736 5.52 -16.23 -34.54
N MET A 737 6.02 -17.38 -34.98
CA MET A 737 5.21 -18.47 -35.52
C MET A 737 5.73 -19.83 -35.06
N ILE A 738 4.80 -20.67 -34.62
CA ILE A 738 5.01 -22.09 -34.32
C ILE A 738 4.20 -22.92 -35.32
N TYR A 739 4.89 -23.84 -35.97
CA TYR A 739 4.30 -24.79 -36.91
C TYR A 739 4.04 -26.13 -36.21
N PHE A 740 2.78 -26.57 -36.18
CA PHE A 740 2.36 -27.82 -35.57
C PHE A 740 1.81 -28.78 -36.63
N ALA A 741 2.52 -29.90 -36.82
CA ALA A 741 2.10 -30.97 -37.71
C ALA A 741 1.85 -32.26 -36.92
N PRO A 742 0.60 -32.52 -36.49
CA PRO A 742 0.31 -33.70 -35.68
C PRO A 742 0.59 -35.02 -36.42
N GLU A 743 1.10 -36.01 -35.69
CA GLU A 743 1.26 -37.39 -36.19
C GLU A 743 -0.09 -38.04 -36.44
N ARG A 744 -0.21 -38.88 -37.47
CA ARG A 744 -1.50 -39.42 -37.95
C ARG A 744 -2.31 -40.13 -36.87
N ASP A 745 -1.61 -40.70 -35.90
CA ASP A 745 -2.07 -41.44 -34.72
C ASP A 745 -1.79 -40.72 -33.39
N ALA A 746 -1.52 -39.42 -33.42
CA ALA A 746 -1.21 -38.62 -32.23
C ALA A 746 -2.33 -38.70 -31.18
N THR A 747 -1.92 -38.86 -29.92
CA THR A 747 -2.79 -38.72 -28.75
C THR A 747 -3.20 -37.25 -28.56
N ALA A 748 -4.29 -37.02 -27.82
CA ALA A 748 -4.67 -35.67 -27.41
C ALA A 748 -3.54 -34.99 -26.61
N LEU A 749 -3.43 -33.68 -26.74
CA LEU A 749 -2.48 -32.88 -25.97
C LEU A 749 -2.81 -32.95 -24.48
N THR A 750 -1.77 -32.96 -23.65
CA THR A 750 -1.93 -32.87 -22.19
C THR A 750 -2.34 -31.46 -21.76
N VAL A 751 -2.88 -31.31 -20.54
CA VAL A 751 -3.32 -30.01 -20.01
C VAL A 751 -2.18 -28.99 -19.99
N GLU A 752 -0.98 -29.40 -19.57
CA GLU A 752 0.22 -28.53 -19.55
C GLU A 752 0.60 -28.01 -20.96
N GLN A 753 0.47 -28.86 -21.98
CA GLN A 753 0.77 -28.48 -23.36
C GLN A 753 -0.28 -27.52 -23.94
N ILE A 754 -1.54 -27.74 -23.59
CA ILE A 754 -2.66 -26.86 -23.96
C ILE A 754 -2.48 -25.48 -23.29
N ASP A 755 -2.14 -25.43 -22.01
CA ASP A 755 -1.91 -24.19 -21.28
C ASP A 755 -0.72 -23.40 -21.84
N ALA A 756 0.37 -24.09 -22.23
CA ALA A 756 1.50 -23.46 -22.90
C ALA A 756 1.10 -22.83 -24.25
N LEU A 757 0.31 -23.54 -25.07
CA LEU A 757 -0.20 -23.02 -26.34
C LEU A 757 -1.19 -21.87 -26.15
N ASN A 758 -2.08 -21.97 -25.17
CA ASN A 758 -3.02 -20.89 -24.83
C ASN A 758 -2.27 -19.64 -24.37
N SER A 759 -1.22 -19.79 -23.55
CA SER A 759 -0.35 -18.68 -23.14
C SER A 759 0.36 -18.05 -24.34
N TYR A 760 0.88 -18.86 -25.25
CA TYR A 760 1.51 -18.42 -26.48
C TYR A 760 0.55 -17.60 -27.38
N LEU A 761 -0.67 -18.09 -27.62
CA LEU A 761 -1.69 -17.40 -28.41
C LEU A 761 -2.19 -16.10 -27.75
N ARG A 762 -2.26 -16.07 -26.41
CA ARG A 762 -2.59 -14.85 -25.65
C ARG A 762 -1.52 -13.78 -25.81
N ASN A 763 -0.26 -14.17 -25.83
CA ASN A 763 0.89 -13.25 -25.98
C ASN A 763 1.12 -12.82 -27.44
N GLY A 764 0.17 -13.07 -28.36
CA GLY A 764 0.24 -12.64 -29.75
C GLY A 764 0.98 -13.59 -30.70
N GLY A 765 1.42 -14.75 -30.20
CA GLY A 765 2.04 -15.78 -31.03
C GLY A 765 1.07 -16.35 -32.07
N SER A 766 1.58 -16.67 -33.26
CA SER A 766 0.79 -17.32 -34.32
C SER A 766 1.03 -18.83 -34.38
N LEU A 767 -0.04 -19.61 -34.49
CA LEU A 767 -0.01 -21.08 -34.56
C LEU A 767 -0.51 -21.55 -35.94
N VAL A 768 0.33 -22.29 -36.64
CA VAL A 768 -0.01 -22.89 -37.94
C VAL A 768 -0.15 -24.39 -37.76
N ILE A 769 -1.36 -24.91 -37.96
CA ILE A 769 -1.67 -26.35 -37.82
C ILE A 769 -1.83 -26.95 -39.22
N ASP A 770 -0.99 -27.92 -39.57
CA ASP A 770 -1.11 -28.68 -40.82
C ASP A 770 -1.30 -30.17 -40.54
N THR A 771 -2.50 -30.68 -40.77
CA THR A 771 -2.84 -32.09 -40.51
C THR A 771 -2.27 -33.06 -41.55
N ARG A 772 -1.83 -32.55 -42.72
CA ARG A 772 -1.17 -33.28 -43.82
C ARG A 772 -1.95 -34.50 -44.33
N ASP A 773 -3.27 -34.48 -44.20
CA ASP A 773 -4.19 -35.60 -44.49
C ASP A 773 -5.29 -35.22 -45.49
N ALA A 774 -5.11 -34.14 -46.25
CA ALA A 774 -6.08 -33.72 -47.26
C ALA A 774 -6.36 -34.83 -48.30
N ILE A 775 -7.65 -35.12 -48.49
CA ILE A 775 -8.17 -35.96 -49.56
C ILE A 775 -9.04 -35.08 -50.48
N PRO A 776 -8.80 -35.06 -51.80
CA PRO A 776 -9.63 -34.27 -52.73
C PRO A 776 -11.13 -34.59 -52.58
N GLY A 777 -11.95 -33.57 -52.34
CA GLY A 777 -13.41 -33.71 -52.21
C GLY A 777 -13.94 -34.05 -50.81
N GLN A 778 -13.09 -34.19 -49.79
CA GLN A 778 -13.50 -34.36 -48.39
C GLN A 778 -13.23 -33.10 -47.57
N ALA A 779 -14.14 -32.78 -46.64
CA ALA A 779 -13.96 -31.71 -45.67
C ALA A 779 -12.83 -32.04 -44.70
N VAL A 780 -12.21 -31.01 -44.12
CA VAL A 780 -11.12 -31.12 -43.14
C VAL A 780 -11.52 -32.05 -42.00
N SER A 781 -10.60 -32.93 -41.61
CA SER A 781 -10.87 -34.15 -40.85
C SER A 781 -11.49 -33.90 -39.47
N ALA A 782 -12.28 -34.86 -38.96
CA ALA A 782 -12.78 -34.88 -37.58
C ALA A 782 -11.65 -34.75 -36.54
N ARG A 783 -10.41 -35.06 -36.94
CA ARG A 783 -9.17 -34.88 -36.20
C ARG A 783 -8.89 -33.42 -35.84
N LEU A 784 -9.31 -32.46 -36.66
CA LEU A 784 -9.18 -31.05 -36.35
C LEU A 784 -9.90 -30.68 -35.05
N LYS A 785 -11.12 -31.18 -34.85
CA LYS A 785 -11.90 -30.95 -33.61
C LYS A 785 -11.18 -31.49 -32.38
N ASN A 786 -10.54 -32.64 -32.49
CA ASN A 786 -9.77 -33.24 -31.40
C ASN A 786 -8.47 -32.46 -31.13
N ILE A 787 -7.85 -31.88 -32.15
CA ILE A 787 -6.60 -31.08 -32.02
C ILE A 787 -6.86 -29.73 -31.35
N ILE A 788 -8.00 -29.10 -31.64
CA ILE A 788 -8.37 -27.80 -31.05
C ILE A 788 -9.08 -27.93 -29.69
N GLN A 789 -9.37 -29.16 -29.25
CA GLN A 789 -10.04 -29.41 -27.98
C GLN A 789 -9.17 -28.90 -26.82
N GLY A 790 -9.68 -27.92 -26.06
CA GLY A 790 -8.98 -27.27 -24.96
C GLY A 790 -8.20 -26.01 -25.32
N LEU A 791 -8.01 -25.69 -26.61
CA LEU A 791 -7.43 -24.41 -27.01
C LEU A 791 -8.46 -23.28 -26.88
N ASP A 792 -8.08 -22.16 -26.28
CA ASP A 792 -8.90 -20.95 -26.12
C ASP A 792 -8.89 -20.11 -27.42
N VAL A 793 -9.44 -20.71 -28.49
CA VAL A 793 -9.50 -20.11 -29.83
C VAL A 793 -10.90 -19.56 -30.13
N PRO A 794 -11.01 -18.40 -30.79
CA PRO A 794 -12.28 -17.90 -31.31
C PRO A 794 -12.95 -18.88 -32.30
N PRO A 795 -14.24 -18.71 -32.62
CA PRO A 795 -14.90 -19.49 -33.67
C PRO A 795 -14.09 -19.46 -34.97
N LEU A 796 -13.99 -20.60 -35.66
CA LEU A 796 -13.22 -20.72 -36.91
C LEU A 796 -14.13 -20.63 -38.13
N GLN A 797 -13.62 -20.03 -39.21
CA GLN A 797 -14.28 -20.00 -40.51
C GLN A 797 -13.32 -20.35 -41.65
N PRO A 798 -13.81 -20.84 -42.80
CA PRO A 798 -12.99 -20.92 -44.01
C PRO A 798 -12.51 -19.54 -44.44
N THR A 799 -11.27 -19.44 -44.91
CA THR A 799 -10.66 -18.19 -45.37
C THR A 799 -11.48 -17.60 -46.52
N PRO A 800 -12.08 -16.41 -46.36
CA PRO A 800 -12.77 -15.74 -47.47
C PRO A 800 -11.80 -15.38 -48.61
N ASN A 801 -12.29 -15.30 -49.86
CA ASN A 801 -11.47 -14.94 -51.02
C ASN A 801 -10.77 -13.57 -50.85
N GLU A 802 -11.45 -12.64 -50.16
CA GLU A 802 -10.99 -11.29 -49.89
C GLU A 802 -10.12 -11.17 -48.61
N HIS A 803 -9.85 -12.27 -47.92
CA HIS A 803 -9.04 -12.21 -46.71
C HIS A 803 -7.62 -11.70 -46.98
N VAL A 804 -7.02 -10.95 -46.05
CA VAL A 804 -5.65 -10.39 -46.18
C VAL A 804 -4.63 -11.48 -46.58
N LEU A 805 -4.77 -12.71 -46.08
CA LEU A 805 -3.93 -13.87 -46.43
C LEU A 805 -3.83 -14.15 -47.95
N SER A 806 -4.85 -13.82 -48.74
CA SER A 806 -4.83 -14.02 -50.20
C SER A 806 -4.05 -12.91 -50.94
N ARG A 807 -3.69 -11.82 -50.26
CA ARG A 807 -3.13 -10.59 -50.86
C ARG A 807 -2.05 -9.87 -50.04
N SER A 808 -1.52 -10.48 -48.97
CA SER A 808 -0.47 -9.88 -48.14
C SER A 808 0.80 -9.55 -48.93
N PHE A 809 1.25 -10.44 -49.83
CA PHE A 809 2.43 -10.22 -50.67
C PHE A 809 2.17 -10.56 -52.13
N TYR A 810 1.77 -11.80 -52.40
CA TYR A 810 1.25 -12.29 -53.68
C TYR A 810 -0.27 -12.29 -53.69
N LEU A 811 -0.86 -12.19 -54.88
CA LEU A 811 -2.28 -12.44 -55.12
C LEU A 811 -2.50 -13.93 -55.37
N LEU A 812 -3.27 -14.58 -54.51
CA LEU A 812 -3.53 -16.02 -54.53
C LEU A 812 -5.03 -16.30 -54.49
N ASN A 813 -5.49 -17.27 -55.28
CA ASN A 813 -6.89 -17.71 -55.27
C ASN A 813 -7.13 -18.94 -54.38
N ASN A 814 -6.06 -19.65 -54.02
CA ASN A 814 -6.08 -20.84 -53.18
C ASN A 814 -4.72 -21.05 -52.50
N PHE A 815 -4.68 -21.98 -51.53
CA PHE A 815 -3.51 -22.21 -50.68
C PHE A 815 -2.98 -23.65 -50.76
N PRO A 816 -2.55 -24.13 -51.94
CA PRO A 816 -2.12 -25.51 -52.13
C PRO A 816 -0.80 -25.81 -51.42
N GLY A 817 -0.64 -27.06 -50.98
CA GLY A 817 0.63 -27.64 -50.52
C GLY A 817 1.04 -28.80 -51.41
N ARG A 818 1.72 -29.81 -50.86
CA ARG A 818 2.02 -31.05 -51.61
C ARG A 818 0.74 -31.74 -52.06
N LEU A 819 -0.28 -31.71 -51.20
CA LEU A 819 -1.64 -32.19 -51.45
C LEU A 819 -2.49 -31.06 -52.05
N ALA A 820 -3.43 -31.43 -52.93
CA ALA A 820 -4.21 -30.46 -53.74
C ALA A 820 -5.34 -29.73 -52.98
N SER A 821 -5.40 -29.81 -51.65
CA SER A 821 -6.37 -29.02 -50.88
C SER A 821 -5.98 -27.55 -50.83
N GLY A 822 -6.94 -26.65 -51.01
CA GLY A 822 -6.73 -25.21 -50.98
C GLY A 822 -7.45 -24.49 -49.85
N GLN A 823 -8.19 -25.20 -48.99
CA GLN A 823 -9.01 -24.60 -47.94
C GLN A 823 -8.21 -24.43 -46.64
N VAL A 824 -8.13 -23.19 -46.17
CA VAL A 824 -7.50 -22.81 -44.90
C VAL A 824 -8.58 -22.26 -43.98
N TRP A 825 -8.58 -22.71 -42.73
CA TRP A 825 -9.44 -22.17 -41.68
C TRP A 825 -8.67 -21.16 -40.85
N ILE A 826 -9.35 -20.07 -40.52
CA ILE A 826 -8.84 -18.92 -39.76
C ILE A 826 -9.86 -18.53 -38.70
N GLU A 827 -9.49 -17.62 -37.78
CA GLU A 827 -10.43 -17.00 -36.85
C GLU A 827 -11.58 -16.31 -37.62
N ALA A 828 -12.80 -16.46 -37.13
CA ALA A 828 -13.98 -15.83 -37.69
C ALA A 828 -13.91 -14.32 -37.49
N GLN A 829 -13.91 -13.58 -38.60
CA GLN A 829 -14.13 -12.15 -38.58
C GLN A 829 -15.63 -11.93 -38.28
N ASN A 830 -15.95 -11.31 -37.15
CA ASN A 830 -17.33 -11.03 -36.76
C ASN A 830 -18.03 -10.19 -37.85
N SER A 831 -18.78 -10.84 -38.75
CA SER A 831 -19.38 -10.23 -39.96
C SER A 831 -20.54 -9.26 -39.71
N ALA A 832 -20.71 -8.75 -38.48
CA ALA A 832 -21.78 -7.80 -38.14
C ALA A 832 -21.28 -6.35 -37.92
N SER A 833 -19.97 -6.12 -38.02
CA SER A 833 -19.39 -4.78 -37.97
C SER A 833 -19.17 -4.22 -39.37
N THR A 834 -20.20 -3.61 -39.95
CA THR A 834 -20.05 -2.80 -41.17
C THR A 834 -19.66 -1.34 -40.87
N SER A 835 -19.30 -1.01 -39.62
CA SER A 835 -18.92 0.35 -39.21
C SER A 835 -17.69 0.46 -38.29
N SER A 836 -17.03 -0.64 -37.95
CA SER A 836 -15.71 -0.62 -37.29
C SER A 836 -14.84 -1.73 -37.90
N GLY A 837 -13.84 -1.33 -38.69
CA GLY A 837 -13.02 -2.20 -39.52
C GLY A 837 -12.48 -3.44 -38.79
N GLY A 838 -12.35 -4.54 -39.53
CA GLY A 838 -11.82 -5.81 -39.05
C GLY A 838 -10.35 -5.71 -38.65
N ASP A 839 -10.09 -5.24 -37.43
CA ASP A 839 -8.75 -4.90 -36.96
C ASP A 839 -8.02 -6.04 -36.24
N ARG A 840 -8.36 -7.32 -36.52
CA ARG A 840 -7.68 -8.47 -35.90
C ARG A 840 -7.18 -9.46 -36.94
N VAL A 841 -5.86 -9.60 -36.99
CA VAL A 841 -5.12 -10.60 -37.76
C VAL A 841 -5.35 -11.97 -37.10
N SER A 842 -5.71 -12.98 -37.90
CA SER A 842 -5.90 -14.34 -37.39
C SER A 842 -4.60 -14.86 -36.77
N ARG A 843 -4.63 -15.39 -35.54
CA ARG A 843 -3.45 -15.99 -34.90
C ARG A 843 -3.37 -17.48 -35.11
N ILE A 844 -4.49 -18.12 -35.45
CA ILE A 844 -4.53 -19.53 -35.80
C ILE A 844 -4.81 -19.71 -37.29
N TYR A 845 -4.03 -20.59 -37.93
CA TYR A 845 -4.18 -20.96 -39.33
C TYR A 845 -4.17 -22.47 -39.43
N ILE A 846 -5.21 -23.05 -40.02
CA ILE A 846 -5.38 -24.50 -40.04
C ILE A 846 -5.62 -24.98 -41.46
N GLY A 847 -4.80 -25.94 -41.91
CA GLY A 847 -4.96 -26.61 -43.18
C GLY A 847 -4.59 -28.09 -43.11
N ALA A 848 -4.68 -28.74 -44.26
CA ALA A 848 -4.41 -30.17 -44.41
C ALA A 848 -3.51 -30.47 -45.62
N SER A 849 -2.93 -29.45 -46.24
CA SER A 849 -2.37 -29.52 -47.60
C SER A 849 -0.92 -30.01 -47.65
N ASP A 850 -0.30 -30.30 -46.51
CA ASP A 850 1.12 -30.67 -46.42
C ASP A 850 2.04 -29.62 -47.07
N TRP A 851 1.96 -28.40 -46.54
CA TRP A 851 2.79 -27.27 -46.93
C TRP A 851 4.26 -27.52 -46.61
N ILE A 852 4.52 -28.10 -45.43
CA ILE A 852 5.88 -28.39 -45.00
C ILE A 852 6.59 -29.35 -45.96
N GLY A 853 5.87 -30.35 -46.48
CA GLY A 853 6.39 -31.25 -47.50
C GLY A 853 6.68 -30.58 -48.84
N ALA A 854 5.88 -29.57 -49.22
CA ALA A 854 6.13 -28.78 -50.43
C ALA A 854 7.34 -27.86 -50.29
N TRP A 855 7.57 -27.31 -49.10
CA TRP A 855 8.69 -26.39 -48.82
C TRP A 855 10.02 -27.09 -48.57
N ALA A 856 10.02 -28.39 -48.26
CA ALA A 856 11.20 -29.13 -47.83
C ALA A 856 12.29 -29.22 -48.91
N ILE A 857 13.51 -28.83 -48.54
CA ILE A 857 14.71 -28.86 -49.39
C ILE A 857 15.87 -29.62 -48.73
N ASP A 858 16.77 -30.17 -49.55
CA ASP A 858 18.04 -30.75 -49.12
C ASP A 858 19.13 -29.67 -48.94
N ASP A 859 20.33 -30.09 -48.54
CA ASP A 859 21.46 -29.19 -48.33
C ASP A 859 21.99 -28.55 -49.64
N ASN A 860 21.56 -29.05 -50.80
CA ASN A 860 21.87 -28.48 -52.12
C ASN A 860 20.72 -27.60 -52.66
N ASN A 861 19.75 -27.24 -51.82
CA ASN A 861 18.54 -26.49 -52.19
C ASN A 861 17.64 -27.19 -53.21
N ARG A 862 17.66 -28.53 -53.28
CA ARG A 862 16.77 -29.32 -54.14
C ARG A 862 15.54 -29.77 -53.35
N PRO A 863 14.33 -29.77 -53.95
CA PRO A 863 13.13 -30.25 -53.25
C PRO A 863 13.26 -31.71 -52.79
N LEU A 864 12.88 -31.99 -51.54
CA LEU A 864 12.95 -33.35 -50.96
C LEU A 864 11.78 -34.25 -51.38
N ASN A 865 10.60 -33.68 -51.59
CA ASN A 865 9.38 -34.42 -51.93
C ASN A 865 8.84 -33.98 -53.29
N SER A 866 8.30 -34.91 -54.09
CA SER A 866 7.55 -34.57 -55.30
C SER A 866 6.17 -33.97 -54.97
N MET A 867 5.71 -33.01 -55.76
CA MET A 867 4.31 -32.57 -55.73
C MET A 867 3.45 -33.63 -56.42
N ASP A 868 2.20 -33.89 -55.97
CA ASP A 868 1.30 -34.92 -56.51
C ASP A 868 0.97 -34.73 -58.02
N GLY A 869 1.93 -35.00 -58.91
CA GLY A 869 1.84 -34.90 -60.37
C GLY A 869 2.00 -33.51 -61.00
N GLN A 870 2.18 -32.42 -60.23
CA GLN A 870 2.30 -31.05 -60.78
C GLN A 870 3.32 -30.20 -60.00
N GLU A 871 4.57 -30.20 -60.46
CA GLU A 871 5.64 -29.40 -59.84
C GLU A 871 5.39 -27.88 -59.89
N SER A 872 4.60 -27.39 -60.85
CA SER A 872 4.21 -25.98 -60.91
C SER A 872 3.44 -25.49 -59.68
N ARG A 873 2.79 -26.39 -58.91
CA ARG A 873 2.11 -26.05 -57.65
C ARG A 873 3.08 -25.68 -56.54
N ARG A 874 4.34 -26.12 -56.60
CA ARG A 874 5.34 -25.83 -55.57
C ARG A 874 5.59 -24.33 -55.45
N GLU A 875 5.61 -23.63 -56.59
CA GLU A 875 5.72 -22.17 -56.64
C GLU A 875 4.55 -21.50 -55.91
N ILE A 876 3.31 -21.99 -56.08
CA ILE A 876 2.14 -21.44 -55.37
C ILE A 876 2.24 -21.73 -53.87
N ALA A 877 2.73 -22.91 -53.47
CA ALA A 877 2.97 -23.25 -52.07
C ALA A 877 4.00 -22.30 -51.43
N TYR A 878 5.09 -21.95 -52.13
CA TYR A 878 6.05 -20.96 -51.63
C TYR A 878 5.42 -19.57 -51.49
N ARG A 879 4.64 -19.13 -52.48
CA ARG A 879 3.93 -17.85 -52.41
C ARG A 879 2.93 -17.80 -51.25
N PHE A 880 2.24 -18.91 -50.98
CA PHE A 880 1.39 -19.03 -49.81
C PHE A 880 2.18 -18.91 -48.51
N GLY A 881 3.31 -19.62 -48.38
CA GLY A 881 4.18 -19.50 -47.21
C GLY A 881 4.64 -18.06 -46.98
N ILE A 882 5.00 -17.35 -48.04
CA ILE A 882 5.38 -15.93 -47.97
C ILE A 882 4.19 -15.07 -47.55
N ASN A 883 3.01 -15.24 -48.13
CA ASN A 883 1.80 -14.52 -47.71
C ASN A 883 1.47 -14.75 -46.24
N LEU A 884 1.54 -16.00 -45.78
CA LEU A 884 1.28 -16.39 -44.39
C LEU A 884 2.23 -15.67 -43.44
N ILE A 885 3.54 -15.70 -43.72
CA ILE A 885 4.53 -15.02 -42.87
C ILE A 885 4.39 -13.51 -42.92
N MET A 886 4.12 -12.93 -44.09
CA MET A 886 3.87 -11.50 -44.19
C MET A 886 2.62 -11.10 -43.42
N CYS A 887 1.54 -11.89 -43.48
CA CYS A 887 0.33 -11.66 -42.69
C CYS A 887 0.63 -11.71 -41.18
N ILE A 888 1.39 -12.70 -40.72
CA ILE A 888 1.78 -12.86 -39.30
C ILE A 888 2.65 -11.70 -38.81
N LEU A 889 3.62 -11.25 -39.62
CA LEU A 889 4.60 -10.25 -39.19
C LEU A 889 4.14 -8.79 -39.39
N THR A 890 3.22 -8.53 -40.33
CA THR A 890 2.83 -7.16 -40.72
C THR A 890 1.35 -6.85 -40.55
N GLY A 891 0.55 -7.86 -40.18
CA GLY A 891 -0.86 -7.71 -39.91
C GLY A 891 -1.71 -7.23 -41.09
N ASN A 892 -2.59 -6.25 -40.84
CA ASN A 892 -3.58 -5.70 -41.77
C ASN A 892 -3.15 -4.37 -42.43
N TYR A 893 -1.88 -3.98 -42.35
CA TYR A 893 -1.37 -2.69 -42.86
C TYR A 893 -1.80 -2.32 -44.31
N LYS A 894 -2.00 -3.30 -45.20
CA LYS A 894 -2.47 -3.06 -46.57
C LYS A 894 -3.97 -2.79 -46.68
N GLU A 895 -4.77 -3.29 -45.75
CA GLU A 895 -6.20 -2.99 -45.66
C GLU A 895 -6.38 -1.56 -45.10
N ASP A 896 -5.60 -1.19 -44.09
CA ASP A 896 -5.61 0.15 -43.48
C ASP A 896 -5.29 1.27 -44.48
N GLN A 897 -4.26 1.10 -45.31
CA GLN A 897 -3.89 2.11 -46.31
C GLN A 897 -4.97 2.38 -47.36
N VAL A 898 -5.82 1.40 -47.64
CA VAL A 898 -6.91 1.55 -48.63
C VAL A 898 -8.10 2.30 -48.02
N HIS A 899 -8.24 2.31 -46.69
CA HIS A 899 -9.33 2.99 -45.99
C HIS A 899 -9.01 4.43 -45.55
N ILE A 900 -7.73 4.83 -45.52
CA ILE A 900 -7.31 6.21 -45.16
C ILE A 900 -8.05 7.29 -45.97
N PRO A 901 -8.21 7.20 -47.30
CA PRO A 901 -8.92 8.24 -48.06
C PRO A 901 -10.39 8.41 -47.63
N ALA A 902 -11.10 7.30 -47.36
CA ALA A 902 -12.50 7.33 -46.94
C ALA A 902 -12.70 7.82 -45.50
N LEU A 903 -11.72 7.57 -44.61
CA LEU A 903 -11.71 8.11 -43.24
C LEU A 903 -11.42 9.60 -43.23
N LEU A 904 -10.51 10.09 -44.08
CA LEU A 904 -10.23 11.51 -44.24
C LEU A 904 -11.44 12.26 -44.82
N GLU A 905 -12.13 11.71 -45.82
CA GLU A 905 -13.39 12.28 -46.34
C GLU A 905 -14.48 12.40 -45.27
N ARG A 906 -14.58 11.41 -44.37
CA ARG A 906 -15.53 11.47 -43.25
C ARG A 906 -15.16 12.51 -42.20
N LEU A 907 -13.88 12.60 -41.85
CA LEU A 907 -13.37 13.63 -40.93
C LEU A 907 -13.56 15.04 -41.50
N ASP A 908 -13.35 15.22 -42.79
CA ASP A 908 -13.61 16.49 -43.48
C ASP A 908 -15.11 16.81 -43.52
N ALA A 909 -15.99 15.81 -43.65
CA ALA A 909 -17.44 15.98 -43.59
C ALA A 909 -17.97 16.27 -42.17
N GLU A 910 -17.37 15.70 -41.12
CA GLU A 910 -17.70 16.01 -39.72
C GLU A 910 -17.25 17.42 -39.33
N ASN A 911 -16.04 17.83 -39.75
CA ASN A 911 -15.53 19.19 -39.53
C ASN A 911 -16.34 20.27 -40.27
N ALA A 912 -17.04 19.91 -41.35
CA ALA A 912 -17.93 20.80 -42.09
C ALA A 912 -19.30 21.00 -41.40
N ASN A 913 -19.67 20.16 -40.44
CA ASN A 913 -20.95 20.22 -39.72
C ASN A 913 -20.87 20.90 -38.34
N GLU A 914 -19.69 21.39 -37.90
CA GLU A 914 -19.58 22.25 -36.72
C GLU A 914 -19.84 23.74 -37.05
N PRO A 915 -20.73 24.45 -36.33
CA PRO A 915 -21.13 25.81 -36.68
C PRO A 915 -20.09 26.91 -36.36
N ASN A 916 -18.79 26.59 -36.23
CA ASN A 916 -17.79 27.62 -35.90
C ASN A 916 -16.32 27.32 -36.30
N SER A 917 -16.06 26.54 -37.35
CA SER A 917 -14.68 26.34 -37.85
C SER A 917 -14.30 27.43 -38.88
N LYS A 918 -13.21 28.16 -38.62
CA LYS A 918 -12.61 29.13 -39.57
C LYS A 918 -12.09 28.39 -40.81
N PRO A 919 -12.08 29.01 -42.01
CA PRO A 919 -11.63 28.33 -43.22
C PRO A 919 -10.12 28.06 -43.11
N THR A 920 -9.77 26.78 -43.03
CA THR A 920 -8.39 26.31 -43.12
C THR A 920 -8.07 26.08 -44.59
N ARG A 921 -6.97 26.68 -45.07
CA ARG A 921 -6.41 26.67 -46.43
C ARG A 921 -6.87 25.51 -47.32
N GLU A 922 -7.43 25.84 -48.49
CA GLU A 922 -7.59 24.93 -49.62
C GLU A 922 -6.29 24.16 -49.87
N ARG A 923 -6.30 22.85 -49.61
CA ARG A 923 -5.33 21.92 -50.18
C ARG A 923 -5.97 21.32 -51.42
N THR A 924 -5.44 21.68 -52.58
CA THR A 924 -5.79 21.07 -53.86
C THR A 924 -5.38 19.60 -53.83
N ILE A 925 -6.34 18.70 -53.63
CA ILE A 925 -6.16 17.26 -53.87
C ILE A 925 -6.22 17.09 -55.39
N ILE A 926 -5.10 16.71 -56.00
CA ILE A 926 -5.07 16.30 -57.41
C ILE A 926 -5.62 14.86 -57.45
N PRO A 927 -6.75 14.60 -58.14
CA PRO A 927 -7.23 13.23 -58.28
C PRO A 927 -6.26 12.42 -59.14
N SER A 928 -5.98 11.18 -58.73
CA SER A 928 -5.26 10.24 -59.59
C SER A 928 -6.09 9.95 -60.84
N PRO A 929 -5.49 9.93 -62.04
CA PRO A 929 -6.22 9.63 -63.26
C PRO A 929 -6.54 8.13 -63.31
N SER A 930 -7.75 7.78 -62.85
CA SER A 930 -8.38 6.51 -63.16
C SER A 930 -8.90 6.56 -64.61
N THR A 931 -8.01 6.45 -65.59
CA THR A 931 -8.28 5.94 -66.95
C THR A 931 -6.98 6.00 -67.75
N GLY A 932 -6.58 4.86 -68.32
CA GLY A 932 -5.31 4.72 -69.03
C GLY A 932 -5.27 5.51 -70.34
N ASN A 933 -4.80 6.76 -70.28
CA ASN A 933 -4.39 7.50 -71.47
C ASN A 933 -2.99 8.13 -71.25
N PRO A 934 -1.97 7.78 -72.05
CA PRO A 934 -0.56 8.12 -71.78
C PRO A 934 -0.20 9.61 -71.94
N GLN A 935 -1.12 10.49 -72.36
CA GLN A 935 -0.82 11.91 -72.61
C GLN A 935 -0.74 12.81 -71.35
N ASN A 936 -1.20 12.35 -70.18
CA ASN A 936 -1.23 13.17 -68.95
C ASN A 936 -0.01 13.01 -68.01
N LEU A 937 0.90 12.08 -68.29
CA LEU A 937 2.08 11.85 -67.43
C LEU A 937 3.18 12.90 -67.62
N ASP A 938 3.38 13.38 -68.85
CA ASP A 938 4.44 14.37 -69.13
C ASP A 938 4.11 15.76 -68.53
N GLU A 939 2.85 16.19 -68.58
CA GLU A 939 2.42 17.44 -67.92
C GLU A 939 2.54 17.36 -66.38
N PHE A 940 2.32 16.18 -65.80
CA PHE A 940 2.48 15.95 -64.37
C PHE A 940 3.95 16.11 -63.93
N PHE A 941 4.90 15.50 -64.66
CA PHE A 941 6.32 15.63 -64.35
C PHE A 941 6.88 17.04 -64.60
N ASP A 942 6.37 17.76 -65.61
CA ASP A 942 6.74 19.16 -65.86
C ASP A 942 6.22 20.13 -64.80
N SER A 943 5.06 19.83 -64.19
CA SER A 943 4.54 20.61 -63.05
C SER A 943 5.38 20.43 -61.78
N MET A 944 5.91 19.21 -61.57
CA MET A 944 6.79 18.88 -60.45
C MET A 944 8.20 19.49 -60.61
N ARG A 945 8.73 19.57 -61.84
CA ARG A 945 9.99 20.29 -62.12
C ARG A 945 9.88 21.79 -61.84
N ARG A 946 8.79 22.44 -62.29
CA ARG A 946 8.56 23.88 -62.03
C ARG A 946 8.43 24.22 -60.54
N LYS A 947 7.86 23.31 -59.73
CA LYS A 947 7.78 23.50 -58.26
C LYS A 947 9.11 23.27 -57.55
N ARG A 948 9.95 22.37 -58.03
CA ARG A 948 11.29 22.13 -57.47
C ARG A 948 12.21 23.34 -57.64
N ASP A 949 12.08 24.05 -58.76
CA ASP A 949 12.88 25.25 -59.06
C ASP A 949 12.39 26.49 -58.28
N GLN A 950 11.15 26.48 -57.76
CA GLN A 950 10.60 27.56 -56.92
C GLN A 950 10.87 27.40 -55.41
N GLN A 951 11.28 26.22 -54.93
CA GLN A 951 11.54 25.95 -53.51
C GLN A 951 13.02 25.98 -53.11
N GLY A 952 13.92 26.39 -54.01
CA GLY A 952 15.37 26.43 -53.78
C GLY A 952 15.94 27.74 -53.19
N LEU A 953 15.11 28.69 -52.77
CA LEU A 953 15.54 29.97 -52.20
C LEU A 953 14.80 30.22 -50.88
N ASP A 954 15.39 29.73 -49.79
CA ASP A 954 15.42 30.35 -48.44
C ASP A 954 15.69 29.26 -47.38
N THR A 955 16.97 29.14 -46.99
CA THR A 955 17.39 28.50 -45.75
C THR A 955 18.45 29.39 -45.08
N GLN A 956 17.98 30.28 -44.20
CA GLN A 956 18.73 30.85 -43.08
C GLN A 956 17.79 30.95 -41.87
N GLU A 957 17.83 29.94 -41.01
CA GLU A 957 18.04 29.97 -39.55
C GLU A 957 17.94 28.56 -38.97
#